data_AF-A0A3L7NWJ8-F1
#
_entry.id   AF-A0A3L7NWJ8-F1
#
_cell.length_a   1.000
_cell.length_b   1.000
_cell.length_c   1.000
_cell.angle_alpha   90.00
_cell.angle_beta   90.00
_cell.angle_gamma   90.00
#
_symmetry.space_group_name_H-M   'P 1'
#
loop_
_entity.id
_entity.type
_entity.pdbx_description
1 polymer ?
#
loop_
_entity_poly.entity_id
_entity_poly.type
_entity_poly.pdbx_seq_one_letter_code
_entity_poly.pdbx_strand_id
1 'polypeptide(L)'
;MADPVAASLSDALMQSLPLPLKEALPSPEGWKAVGDAHSAPLGQVIGLESPDKAVHRSAVLLDGPWLHECSQAGEAIPQAMSGRADEQAPLELPRVMAYGPSSTGTFWALMELAPGVWLNDQISKHGRAPLPQCLQIIRLAAQALAWWHGKKMLAGPVLPRETWAPLDGKSAQFPWLGFSGSLLAGDWFTTERGAALLPYCPPEVLDGATWDISADLYALGCLAYFLLTGEMPFPGAKAEEVRTQQRSRKPRTPPELRMGVPGALSDLVMRLISTQPHERPIKAQPVADRLISLSGPGSPATGEAFGAKTDSKGSTPVPRLVLADEEINRLKAEAEATPTEAEGWLKLGQAQLRLGKPGDATVSAELALKLNPRLGAAALLRVDAHLARGDAKRALLDLQPLVRALPNAPQVRLRLARAHFAGADATKTIAECDLVLKADARNIDALALRAQAHESQGETLRALTDMDQAVELATAQSANPVSMAKLLARRSDLHLTLGHTTEAQEDMRAAITADPSSLAARQARAKLFLELGKAADAEDDCDHLVAQAGRAPWSWLLRARQRVAVAEYRMALEDLEQAMELEASPTVLSQTALLLAAAPDKSVRDPDRALELGRKAAEETGWDDPMALEAVAAAYAACKQCETAAGWTMKAISKAKGADRDRLQEMLKIFKTGKPYRLGR
;
A
#
# COMPACT_ATOMS: atom_id res chain seq x y z
N MET A 1 12.31 2.79 49.30
CA MET A 1 11.19 2.80 50.27
C MET A 1 9.97 2.35 49.50
N ALA A 2 9.29 1.29 49.93
CA ALA A 2 8.08 0.83 49.25
C ALA A 2 7.00 1.92 49.33
N ASP A 3 6.25 2.11 48.25
CA ASP A 3 5.16 3.08 48.19
C ASP A 3 4.10 2.72 49.26
N PRO A 4 3.79 3.61 50.23
CA PRO A 4 2.80 3.36 51.27
C PRO A 4 1.40 3.03 50.70
N VAL A 5 1.10 3.45 49.47
CA VAL A 5 -0.13 3.09 48.74
C VAL A 5 -0.17 1.60 48.44
N ALA A 6 0.92 1.03 47.94
CA ALA A 6 1.03 -0.39 47.57
C ALA A 6 0.90 -1.34 48.78
N ALA A 7 1.43 -0.94 49.94
CA ALA A 7 1.33 -1.72 51.17
C ALA A 7 -0.11 -1.73 51.74
N SER A 8 -0.80 -0.59 51.75
CA SER A 8 -2.19 -0.52 52.23
C SER A 8 -3.18 -1.22 51.30
N LEU A 9 -2.91 -1.21 49.98
CA LEU A 9 -3.76 -1.87 48.98
C LEU A 9 -3.68 -3.40 49.10
N SER A 10 -2.50 -3.95 49.38
CA SER A 10 -2.32 -5.40 49.62
C SER A 10 -3.19 -5.89 50.78
N ASP A 11 -3.13 -5.23 51.94
CA ASP A 11 -3.90 -5.68 53.12
C ASP A 11 -5.41 -5.50 52.95
N ALA A 12 -5.86 -4.43 52.26
CA ALA A 12 -7.28 -4.20 52.00
C ALA A 12 -7.86 -5.18 50.95
N LEU A 13 -7.10 -5.52 49.90
CA LEU A 13 -7.48 -6.53 48.89
C LEU A 13 -7.75 -7.87 49.57
N MET A 14 -6.85 -8.26 50.48
CA MET A 14 -6.81 -9.56 51.15
C MET A 14 -7.98 -9.81 52.09
N GLN A 15 -8.48 -8.77 52.75
CA GLN A 15 -9.65 -8.88 53.63
C GLN A 15 -10.96 -9.07 52.85
N SER A 16 -11.00 -8.68 51.57
CA SER A 16 -12.22 -8.64 50.75
C SER A 16 -12.47 -9.87 49.84
N LEU A 17 -11.54 -10.84 49.80
CA LEU A 17 -11.68 -12.05 48.97
C LEU A 17 -12.79 -13.02 49.49
N PRO A 18 -13.62 -13.62 48.61
CA PRO A 18 -14.58 -14.67 48.98
C PRO A 18 -13.90 -15.93 49.53
N LEU A 19 -14.51 -16.62 50.50
CA LEU A 19 -13.98 -17.85 51.13
C LEU A 19 -13.50 -18.94 50.13
N PRO A 20 -14.26 -19.28 49.08
CA PRO A 20 -13.83 -20.30 48.11
C PRO A 20 -12.53 -19.93 47.37
N LEU A 21 -12.24 -18.64 47.22
CA LEU A 21 -11.00 -18.12 46.63
C LEU A 21 -9.85 -18.07 47.64
N LYS A 22 -10.13 -17.85 48.93
CA LYS A 22 -9.15 -18.03 50.01
C LYS A 22 -8.70 -19.49 50.14
N GLU A 23 -9.57 -20.44 49.79
CA GLU A 23 -9.31 -21.88 49.83
C GLU A 23 -8.68 -22.44 48.53
N ALA A 24 -9.02 -21.87 47.36
CA ALA A 24 -8.53 -22.31 46.06
C ALA A 24 -7.19 -21.69 45.63
N LEU A 25 -6.82 -20.53 46.18
CA LEU A 25 -5.50 -19.94 46.02
C LEU A 25 -4.58 -20.53 47.11
N PRO A 26 -3.37 -21.02 46.80
CA PRO A 26 -2.40 -21.38 47.84
C PRO A 26 -2.22 -20.16 48.75
N SER A 27 -2.35 -20.37 50.07
CA SER A 27 -2.42 -19.33 51.11
C SER A 27 -1.78 -18.01 50.65
N PRO A 28 -2.57 -16.94 50.45
CA PRO A 28 -2.02 -15.67 50.00
C PRO A 28 -1.21 -14.95 51.11
N GLU A 29 -1.02 -15.58 52.28
CA GLU A 29 0.04 -15.22 53.23
C GLU A 29 1.42 -15.44 52.58
N GLY A 30 2.01 -14.36 52.05
CA GLY A 30 3.38 -14.34 51.55
C GLY A 30 3.56 -13.77 50.14
N TRP A 31 2.47 -13.38 49.46
CA TRP A 31 2.58 -12.64 48.19
C TRP A 31 3.04 -11.21 48.48
N LYS A 32 4.08 -10.76 47.76
CA LYS A 32 4.64 -9.40 47.93
C LYS A 32 4.34 -8.57 46.69
N ALA A 33 3.94 -7.31 46.90
CA ALA A 33 3.92 -6.34 45.80
C ALA A 33 5.35 -6.13 45.29
N VAL A 34 5.52 -6.18 43.96
CA VAL A 34 6.80 -6.01 43.29
C VAL A 34 6.68 -4.97 42.18
N GLY A 35 7.59 -4.00 42.23
CA GLY A 35 7.59 -2.86 41.32
C GLY A 35 6.67 -1.72 41.77
N ASP A 36 6.73 -0.62 41.03
CA ASP A 36 5.85 0.53 41.24
C ASP A 36 4.47 0.26 40.64
N ALA A 37 3.43 0.85 41.24
CA ALA A 37 2.08 0.78 40.68
C ALA A 37 2.03 1.55 39.36
N HIS A 38 1.58 0.90 38.28
CA HIS A 38 1.42 1.53 36.99
C HIS A 38 0.03 2.16 36.87
N SER A 39 -0.03 3.47 36.62
CA SER A 39 -1.28 4.21 36.53
C SER A 39 -1.78 4.28 35.07
N ALA A 40 -2.95 3.72 34.81
CA ALA A 40 -3.69 3.82 33.56
C ALA A 40 -4.98 4.64 33.75
N PRO A 41 -5.59 5.19 32.68
CA PRO A 41 -6.84 5.96 32.75
C PRO A 41 -7.97 5.19 33.40
N LEU A 42 -7.98 3.87 33.16
CA LEU A 42 -9.01 2.97 33.64
C LEU A 42 -8.65 2.34 34.99
N GLY A 43 -7.49 2.61 35.59
CA GLY A 43 -7.16 2.10 36.93
C GLY A 43 -5.67 1.85 37.12
N GLN A 44 -5.29 1.16 38.19
CA GLN A 44 -3.90 0.88 38.52
C GLN A 44 -3.53 -0.59 38.25
N VAL A 45 -2.26 -0.87 38.03
CA VAL A 45 -1.75 -2.24 37.95
C VAL A 45 -0.60 -2.42 38.92
N ILE A 46 -0.63 -3.52 39.69
CA ILE A 46 0.36 -3.80 40.73
C ILE A 46 0.93 -5.20 40.50
N GLY A 47 2.23 -5.29 40.22
CA GLY A 47 2.90 -6.58 40.13
C GLY A 47 2.86 -7.29 41.49
N LEU A 48 2.51 -8.58 41.49
CA LEU A 48 2.60 -9.42 42.69
C LEU A 48 3.57 -10.59 42.44
N GLU A 49 4.39 -10.90 43.43
CA GLU A 49 5.30 -12.06 43.42
C GLU A 49 4.81 -13.09 44.43
N SER A 50 4.71 -14.34 43.97
CA SER A 50 4.32 -15.47 44.80
C SER A 50 5.50 -15.96 45.66
N PRO A 51 5.24 -16.54 46.86
CA PRO A 51 6.28 -17.06 47.75
C PRO A 51 7.22 -18.09 47.09
N ASP A 52 6.71 -18.85 46.11
CA ASP A 52 7.44 -19.94 45.45
C ASP A 52 8.39 -19.48 44.33
N LYS A 53 8.51 -18.16 44.06
CA LYS A 53 9.38 -17.52 43.04
C LYS A 53 9.27 -18.03 41.59
N ALA A 54 8.52 -19.10 41.35
CA ALA A 54 8.42 -19.78 40.07
C ALA A 54 7.36 -19.18 39.14
N VAL A 55 6.47 -18.32 39.66
CA VAL A 55 5.44 -17.68 38.85
C VAL A 55 5.36 -16.19 39.19
N HIS A 56 5.85 -15.35 38.27
CA HIS A 56 5.47 -13.94 38.21
C HIS A 56 3.98 -13.88 37.88
N ARG A 57 3.12 -13.55 38.85
CA ARG A 57 1.67 -13.46 38.67
C ARG A 57 1.23 -12.03 38.98
N SER A 58 1.26 -11.17 37.97
CA SER A 58 0.89 -9.76 38.13
C SER A 58 -0.63 -9.58 38.25
N ALA A 59 -1.11 -9.12 39.39
CA ALA A 59 -2.52 -8.78 39.58
C ALA A 59 -2.86 -7.39 39.01
N VAL A 60 -4.03 -7.22 38.40
CA VAL A 60 -4.51 -5.90 37.96
C VAL A 60 -5.59 -5.41 38.94
N LEU A 61 -5.26 -4.43 39.76
CA LEU A 61 -6.22 -3.82 40.66
C LEU A 61 -6.92 -2.64 39.99
N LEU A 62 -8.14 -2.85 39.51
CA LEU A 62 -8.94 -1.79 38.90
C LEU A 62 -9.44 -0.78 39.97
N ASP A 63 -8.61 0.18 40.36
CA ASP A 63 -9.04 1.21 41.32
C ASP A 63 -9.81 2.37 40.64
N GLY A 64 -11.10 2.48 40.94
CA GLY A 64 -11.80 3.74 40.78
C GLY A 64 -13.28 3.75 41.22
N PRO A 65 -13.81 4.91 41.68
CA PRO A 65 -15.22 5.11 42.03
C PRO A 65 -16.22 4.72 40.93
N TRP A 66 -15.79 4.75 39.68
CA TRP A 66 -16.59 4.46 38.49
C TRP A 66 -16.97 2.98 38.35
N LEU A 67 -16.21 2.06 38.95
CA LEU A 67 -16.58 0.63 38.99
C LEU A 67 -17.80 0.38 39.87
N HIS A 68 -18.02 1.22 40.88
CA HIS A 68 -19.24 1.19 41.68
C HIS A 68 -20.46 1.55 40.83
N GLU A 69 -20.35 2.59 39.98
CA GLU A 69 -21.42 3.01 39.04
C GLU A 69 -21.68 1.96 37.95
N CYS A 70 -20.63 1.36 37.38
CA CYS A 70 -20.78 0.27 36.39
C CYS A 70 -21.30 -1.03 36.99
N SER A 71 -20.99 -1.33 38.26
CA SER A 71 -21.58 -2.48 38.96
C SER A 71 -23.09 -2.32 39.17
N GLN A 72 -23.59 -1.09 39.24
CA GLN A 72 -25.02 -0.79 39.28
C GLN A 72 -25.67 -0.75 37.89
N ALA A 73 -24.89 -0.56 36.81
CA ALA A 73 -25.38 -0.42 35.44
C ALA A 73 -25.62 -1.74 34.67
N GLY A 74 -25.43 -2.91 35.29
CA GLY A 74 -25.77 -4.22 34.71
C GLY A 74 -24.59 -5.05 34.18
N GLU A 75 -24.90 -6.28 33.76
CA GLU A 75 -24.09 -7.50 33.61
C GLU A 75 -22.75 -7.44 32.80
N ALA A 76 -22.32 -6.28 32.28
CA ALA A 76 -21.24 -6.17 31.31
C ALA A 76 -19.84 -6.56 31.85
N ILE A 77 -19.50 -6.19 33.10
CA ILE A 77 -18.19 -6.51 33.68
C ILE A 77 -18.09 -8.01 34.04
N PRO A 78 -19.05 -8.63 34.76
CA PRO A 78 -19.03 -10.07 34.99
C PRO A 78 -19.05 -10.89 33.70
N GLN A 79 -19.75 -10.46 32.65
CA GLN A 79 -19.73 -11.14 31.34
C GLN A 79 -18.36 -11.05 30.67
N ALA A 80 -17.71 -9.88 30.68
CA ALA A 80 -16.36 -9.72 30.15
C ALA A 80 -15.33 -10.56 30.93
N MET A 81 -15.45 -10.60 32.26
CA MET A 81 -14.58 -11.39 33.12
C MET A 81 -14.80 -12.90 32.93
N SER A 82 -16.06 -13.35 32.90
CA SER A 82 -16.40 -14.76 32.66
C SER A 82 -15.98 -15.23 31.26
N GLY A 83 -16.08 -14.37 30.25
CA GLY A 83 -15.64 -14.67 28.89
C GLY A 83 -14.13 -14.93 28.80
N ARG A 84 -13.33 -14.33 29.70
CA ARG A 84 -11.87 -14.53 29.77
C ARG A 84 -11.43 -15.66 30.71
N ALA A 85 -12.35 -16.23 31.47
CA ALA A 85 -12.12 -17.47 32.22
C ALA A 85 -12.24 -18.72 31.32
N ASP A 86 -12.78 -18.56 30.11
CA ASP A 86 -12.87 -19.56 29.05
C ASP A 86 -11.46 -19.96 28.55
N GLU A 87 -11.15 -21.26 28.54
CA GLU A 87 -9.87 -21.79 28.05
C GLU A 87 -9.65 -21.55 26.54
N GLN A 88 -10.70 -21.16 25.80
CA GLN A 88 -10.64 -20.81 24.38
C GLN A 88 -10.28 -19.33 24.13
N ALA A 89 -10.05 -18.53 25.17
CA ALA A 89 -9.61 -17.16 25.01
C ALA A 89 -8.21 -17.10 24.36
N PRO A 90 -7.99 -16.16 23.42
CA PRO A 90 -6.69 -15.97 22.77
C PRO A 90 -5.63 -15.55 23.79
N LEU A 91 -4.37 -15.97 23.60
CA LEU A 91 -3.26 -15.71 24.53
C LEU A 91 -2.96 -14.21 24.72
N GLU A 92 -3.39 -13.39 23.76
CA GLU A 92 -3.35 -11.93 23.76
C GLU A 92 -4.29 -11.30 24.80
N LEU A 93 -5.27 -12.06 25.30
CA LEU A 93 -6.14 -11.65 26.39
C LEU A 93 -5.71 -12.40 27.67
N PRO A 94 -5.20 -11.70 28.70
CA PRO A 94 -4.70 -12.38 29.88
C PRO A 94 -5.86 -13.07 30.61
N ARG A 95 -5.59 -14.32 31.03
CA ARG A 95 -6.58 -15.14 31.74
C ARG A 95 -6.95 -14.47 33.05
N VAL A 96 -8.25 -14.32 33.28
CA VAL A 96 -8.77 -13.84 34.56
C VAL A 96 -8.89 -15.03 35.50
N MET A 97 -8.11 -15.01 36.59
CA MET A 97 -8.11 -16.07 37.60
C MET A 97 -9.21 -15.83 38.64
N ALA A 98 -9.40 -14.57 39.02
CA ALA A 98 -10.39 -14.18 40.02
C ALA A 98 -10.75 -12.70 39.86
N TYR A 99 -11.95 -12.32 40.26
CA TYR A 99 -12.38 -10.93 40.26
C TYR A 99 -13.52 -10.73 41.26
N GLY A 100 -13.76 -9.49 41.68
CA GLY A 100 -14.89 -9.17 42.53
C GLY A 100 -14.87 -7.76 43.10
N PRO A 101 -15.94 -7.37 43.80
CA PRO A 101 -15.94 -6.13 44.58
C PRO A 101 -15.03 -6.28 45.81
N SER A 102 -14.42 -5.16 46.23
CA SER A 102 -13.68 -5.04 47.47
C SER A 102 -14.59 -4.52 48.60
N SER A 103 -14.11 -4.62 49.84
CA SER A 103 -14.79 -4.05 51.02
C SER A 103 -14.82 -2.52 51.04
N THR A 104 -14.00 -1.86 50.23
CA THR A 104 -13.92 -0.39 50.12
C THR A 104 -14.76 0.17 48.97
N GLY A 105 -15.55 -0.67 48.29
CA GLY A 105 -16.39 -0.26 47.15
C GLY A 105 -15.64 -0.17 45.81
N THR A 106 -14.40 -0.65 45.76
CA THR A 106 -13.62 -0.79 44.51
C THR A 106 -13.85 -2.18 43.89
N PHE A 107 -13.38 -2.42 42.67
CA PHE A 107 -13.48 -3.73 42.02
C PHE A 107 -12.07 -4.19 41.63
N TRP A 108 -11.79 -5.48 41.71
CA TRP A 108 -10.45 -6.02 41.47
C TRP A 108 -10.49 -7.20 40.52
N ALA A 109 -9.38 -7.43 39.80
CA ALA A 109 -9.22 -8.55 38.87
C ALA A 109 -7.79 -9.13 38.93
N LEU A 110 -7.68 -10.35 39.42
CA LEU A 110 -6.44 -11.10 39.37
C LEU A 110 -6.30 -11.77 38.00
N MET A 111 -5.22 -11.47 37.29
CA MET A 111 -4.97 -12.00 35.95
C MET A 111 -3.56 -12.54 35.79
N GLU A 112 -3.38 -13.44 34.82
CA GLU A 112 -2.09 -14.03 34.51
C GLU A 112 -1.44 -13.25 33.35
N LEU A 113 -0.37 -12.52 33.67
CA LEU A 113 0.44 -11.81 32.68
C LEU A 113 1.73 -12.58 32.41
N ALA A 114 2.06 -12.73 31.13
CA ALA A 114 3.35 -13.24 30.69
C ALA A 114 4.47 -12.29 31.15
N PRO A 115 5.74 -12.73 31.27
CA PRO A 115 6.85 -11.83 31.56
C PRO A 115 6.92 -10.69 30.53
N GLY A 116 6.95 -9.44 31.01
CA GLY A 116 6.89 -8.27 30.15
C GLY A 116 6.96 -6.96 30.94
N VAL A 117 6.73 -5.85 30.24
CA VAL A 117 6.62 -4.50 30.81
C VAL A 117 5.55 -3.71 30.04
N TRP A 118 5.16 -2.54 30.53
CA TRP A 118 4.21 -1.68 29.83
C TRP A 118 4.83 -1.09 28.56
N LEU A 119 4.08 -1.14 27.47
CA LEU A 119 4.53 -0.64 26.16
C LEU A 119 4.84 0.86 26.20
N ASN A 120 4.08 1.64 26.99
CA ASN A 120 4.38 3.06 27.19
C ASN A 120 5.77 3.28 27.81
N ASP A 121 6.12 2.53 28.86
CA ASP A 121 7.41 2.67 29.54
C ASP A 121 8.56 2.27 28.62
N GLN A 122 8.35 1.24 27.79
CA GLN A 122 9.32 0.87 26.75
C GLN A 122 9.55 2.00 25.76
N ILE A 123 8.47 2.61 25.24
CA ILE A 123 8.58 3.69 24.26
C ILE A 123 9.24 4.92 24.87
N SER A 124 8.92 5.25 26.12
CA SER A 124 9.56 6.37 26.85
C SER A 124 11.05 6.12 27.11
N LYS A 125 11.45 4.88 27.41
CA LYS A 125 12.82 4.53 27.78
C LYS A 125 13.73 4.26 26.56
N HIS A 126 13.21 3.62 25.52
CA HIS A 126 13.99 3.11 24.40
C HIS A 126 13.62 3.74 23.05
N GLY A 127 12.59 4.60 23.00
CA GLY A 127 12.10 5.18 21.76
C GLY A 127 11.25 4.21 20.93
N ARG A 128 11.21 4.40 19.61
CA ARG A 128 10.31 3.63 18.72
C ARG A 128 10.77 2.19 18.57
N ALA A 129 9.87 1.22 18.77
CA ALA A 129 10.15 -0.20 18.54
C ALA A 129 10.44 -0.49 17.05
N PRO A 130 11.25 -1.52 16.71
CA PRO A 130 11.43 -2.02 15.34
C PRO A 130 10.12 -2.32 14.61
N LEU A 131 10.08 -2.08 13.30
CA LEU A 131 8.86 -2.26 12.48
C LEU A 131 8.22 -3.66 12.58
N PRO A 132 8.99 -4.77 12.57
CA PRO A 132 8.41 -6.10 12.76
C PRO A 132 7.68 -6.25 14.10
N GLN A 133 8.23 -5.65 15.17
CA GLN A 133 7.61 -5.67 16.49
C GLN A 133 6.34 -4.80 16.53
N CYS A 134 6.38 -3.61 15.93
CA CYS A 134 5.18 -2.77 15.80
C CYS A 134 4.06 -3.52 15.07
N LEU A 135 4.37 -4.15 13.93
CA LEU A 135 3.41 -4.93 13.15
C LEU A 135 2.84 -6.09 13.96
N GLN A 136 3.68 -6.80 14.71
CA GLN A 136 3.26 -7.89 15.58
C GLN A 136 2.28 -7.40 16.65
N ILE A 137 2.59 -6.31 17.37
CA ILE A 137 1.69 -5.74 18.39
C ILE A 137 0.35 -5.31 17.78
N ILE A 138 0.38 -4.63 16.62
CA ILE A 138 -0.83 -4.18 15.92
C ILE A 138 -1.69 -5.39 15.50
N ARG A 139 -1.05 -6.46 15.02
CA ARG A 139 -1.72 -7.72 14.63
C ARG A 139 -2.40 -8.38 15.82
N LEU A 140 -1.69 -8.51 16.95
CA LEU A 140 -2.22 -9.10 18.19
C LEU A 140 -3.41 -8.28 18.72
N ALA A 141 -3.33 -6.95 18.66
CA ALA A 141 -4.44 -6.07 19.05
C ALA A 141 -5.68 -6.28 18.16
N ALA A 142 -5.48 -6.37 16.84
CA ALA A 142 -6.58 -6.63 15.90
C ALA A 142 -7.24 -8.00 16.12
N GLN A 143 -6.46 -9.03 16.48
CA GLN A 143 -6.99 -10.36 16.81
C GLN A 143 -7.83 -10.34 18.10
N ALA A 144 -7.35 -9.65 19.13
CA ALA A 144 -8.10 -9.47 20.37
C ALA A 144 -9.44 -8.75 20.14
N LEU A 145 -9.46 -7.70 19.31
CA LEU A 145 -10.69 -7.02 18.90
C LEU A 145 -11.64 -7.95 18.14
N ALA A 146 -11.13 -8.71 17.17
CA ALA A 146 -11.93 -9.64 16.38
C ALA A 146 -12.62 -10.71 17.25
N TRP A 147 -11.92 -11.21 18.28
CA TRP A 147 -12.49 -12.15 19.23
C TRP A 147 -13.65 -11.54 20.02
N TRP A 148 -13.49 -10.33 20.56
CA TRP A 148 -14.56 -9.63 21.27
C TRP A 148 -15.78 -9.36 20.40
N HIS A 149 -15.55 -8.87 19.17
CA HIS A 149 -16.63 -8.65 18.20
C HIS A 149 -17.36 -9.96 17.84
N GLY A 150 -16.64 -11.08 17.80
CA GLY A 150 -17.23 -12.42 17.62
C GLY A 150 -18.15 -12.85 18.76
N LYS A 151 -17.85 -12.42 19.99
CA LYS A 151 -18.73 -12.57 21.17
C LYS A 151 -19.83 -11.51 21.25
N LYS A 152 -19.95 -10.64 20.23
CA LYS A 152 -20.88 -9.50 20.16
C LYS A 152 -20.68 -8.47 21.28
N MET A 153 -19.44 -8.34 21.75
CA MET A 153 -19.05 -7.39 22.77
C MET A 153 -18.10 -6.35 22.17
N LEU A 154 -18.21 -5.11 22.64
CA LEU A 154 -17.29 -4.04 22.27
C LEU A 154 -16.07 -4.12 23.18
N ALA A 155 -14.89 -3.96 22.58
CA ALA A 155 -13.66 -4.04 23.35
C ALA A 155 -13.34 -2.68 24.01
N GLY A 156 -13.61 -1.58 23.31
CA GLY A 156 -13.14 -0.24 23.65
C GLY A 156 -11.68 -0.01 23.20
N PRO A 157 -11.15 1.21 23.43
CA PRO A 157 -9.88 1.64 22.87
C PRO A 157 -8.69 0.81 23.40
N VAL A 158 -7.74 0.53 22.50
CA VAL A 158 -6.43 -0.07 22.86
C VAL A 158 -5.41 1.05 22.99
N LEU A 159 -4.76 1.19 24.16
CA LEU A 159 -3.78 2.25 24.40
C LEU A 159 -2.37 1.70 24.64
N PRO A 160 -1.30 2.45 24.31
CA PRO A 160 0.07 2.06 24.64
C PRO A 160 0.29 1.81 26.14
N ARG A 161 -0.27 2.65 27.01
CA ARG A 161 -0.14 2.52 28.48
C ARG A 161 -0.98 1.39 29.09
N GLU A 162 -1.86 0.79 28.29
CA GLU A 162 -2.71 -0.34 28.66
C GLU A 162 -2.29 -1.63 27.94
N THR A 163 -1.17 -1.60 27.20
CA THR A 163 -0.63 -2.74 26.47
C THR A 163 0.59 -3.30 27.22
N TRP A 164 0.56 -4.60 27.51
CA TRP A 164 1.64 -5.31 28.20
C TRP A 164 2.44 -6.16 27.21
N ALA A 165 3.75 -5.92 27.05
CA ALA A 165 4.57 -6.64 26.06
C ALA A 165 6.03 -6.86 26.52
N PRO A 166 6.70 -7.97 26.14
CA PRO A 166 8.14 -8.17 26.35
C PRO A 166 9.00 -7.43 25.31
N LEU A 167 10.27 -7.21 25.64
CA LEU A 167 11.25 -6.48 24.81
C LEU A 167 11.60 -7.18 23.48
N ASP A 168 11.32 -8.47 23.35
CA ASP A 168 11.56 -9.22 22.12
C ASP A 168 10.45 -9.00 21.07
N GLY A 169 9.33 -8.38 21.47
CA GLY A 169 8.18 -8.08 20.63
C GLY A 169 7.46 -9.31 20.09
N LYS A 170 7.67 -10.51 20.67
CA LYS A 170 7.06 -11.76 20.18
C LYS A 170 5.64 -11.95 20.67
N SER A 171 5.30 -11.41 21.84
CA SER A 171 3.97 -11.47 22.43
C SER A 171 3.52 -10.09 22.91
N ALA A 172 2.20 -9.89 23.02
CA ALA A 172 1.60 -8.72 23.64
C ALA A 172 0.26 -9.14 24.23
N GLN A 173 -0.07 -8.60 25.40
CA GLN A 173 -1.32 -8.84 26.08
C GLN A 173 -2.06 -7.52 26.29
N PHE A 174 -3.39 -7.58 26.24
CA PHE A 174 -4.26 -6.42 26.34
C PHE A 174 -5.20 -6.55 27.56
N PRO A 175 -4.66 -6.31 28.77
CA PRO A 175 -5.41 -6.45 30.03
C PRO A 175 -6.74 -5.70 30.02
N TRP A 176 -6.84 -4.57 29.33
CA TRP A 176 -7.95 -3.63 29.44
C TRP A 176 -9.08 -3.83 28.41
N LEU A 177 -8.88 -4.66 27.37
CA LEU A 177 -9.88 -4.82 26.30
C LEU A 177 -11.17 -5.53 26.75
N GLY A 178 -12.33 -4.98 26.45
CA GLY A 178 -13.63 -5.52 26.89
C GLY A 178 -14.08 -4.98 28.25
N PHE A 179 -13.23 -4.22 28.96
CA PHE A 179 -13.65 -3.39 30.10
C PHE A 179 -14.09 -1.99 29.67
N SER A 180 -13.52 -1.48 28.58
CA SER A 180 -13.65 -0.08 28.19
C SER A 180 -14.87 0.26 27.32
N GLY A 181 -15.42 -0.70 26.57
CA GLY A 181 -16.55 -0.45 25.66
C GLY A 181 -17.83 0.00 26.37
N SER A 182 -18.06 -0.49 27.60
CA SER A 182 -19.19 -0.14 28.46
C SER A 182 -19.04 1.19 29.19
N LEU A 183 -17.86 1.83 29.12
CA LEU A 183 -17.52 3.08 29.82
C LEU A 183 -17.67 4.34 28.96
N LEU A 184 -17.89 4.18 27.67
CA LEU A 184 -17.84 5.25 26.69
C LEU A 184 -19.24 5.89 26.51
N ALA A 185 -19.88 6.21 27.64
CA ALA A 185 -21.20 6.82 27.72
C ALA A 185 -21.19 8.06 28.64
N GLY A 186 -21.98 9.07 28.28
CA GLY A 186 -22.20 10.28 29.10
C GLY A 186 -20.98 11.21 29.22
N ASP A 187 -20.87 11.90 30.35
CA ASP A 187 -19.88 12.97 30.59
C ASP A 187 -18.47 12.46 30.97
N TRP A 188 -18.18 11.16 30.83
CA TRP A 188 -16.90 10.56 31.25
C TRP A 188 -15.66 11.26 30.66
N PHE A 189 -15.75 11.72 29.41
CA PHE A 189 -14.66 12.45 28.73
C PHE A 189 -14.30 13.80 29.37
N THR A 190 -15.14 14.32 30.28
CA THR A 190 -14.88 15.56 31.03
C THR A 190 -14.03 15.33 32.29
N THR A 191 -13.82 14.08 32.68
CA THR A 191 -12.93 13.72 33.80
C THR A 191 -11.46 13.77 33.37
N GLU A 192 -10.54 13.98 34.32
CA GLU A 192 -9.09 13.93 34.06
C GLU A 192 -8.65 12.58 33.46
N ARG A 193 -9.31 11.49 33.89
CA ARG A 193 -9.08 10.13 33.36
C ARG A 193 -9.61 9.98 31.94
N GLY A 194 -10.81 10.48 31.66
CA GLY A 194 -11.41 10.46 30.32
C GLY A 194 -10.68 11.32 29.30
N ALA A 195 -10.09 12.45 29.73
CA ALA A 195 -9.30 13.34 28.87
C ALA A 195 -8.12 12.62 28.20
N ALA A 196 -7.55 11.63 28.89
CA ALA A 196 -6.44 10.85 28.41
C ALA A 196 -6.79 9.97 27.19
N LEU A 197 -8.08 9.66 26.97
CA LEU A 197 -8.58 8.85 25.85
C LEU A 197 -8.90 9.69 24.60
N LEU A 198 -9.01 11.02 24.74
CA LEU A 198 -9.45 11.92 23.67
C LEU A 198 -8.64 11.77 22.37
N PRO A 199 -7.30 11.63 22.38
CA PRO A 199 -6.52 11.43 21.14
C PRO A 199 -6.81 10.14 20.35
N TYR A 200 -7.52 9.19 20.97
CA TYR A 200 -7.89 7.90 20.37
C TYR A 200 -9.39 7.82 20.05
N CYS A 201 -10.16 8.86 20.39
CA CYS A 201 -11.60 8.89 20.18
C CYS A 201 -11.92 9.29 18.74
N PRO A 202 -12.80 8.56 18.05
CA PRO A 202 -13.24 8.94 16.72
C PRO A 202 -14.16 10.17 16.77
N PRO A 203 -14.26 10.94 15.67
CA PRO A 203 -15.00 12.20 15.65
C PRO A 203 -16.48 12.03 15.98
N GLU A 204 -17.13 10.96 15.53
CA GLU A 204 -18.54 10.71 15.81
C GLU A 204 -18.82 10.47 17.29
N VAL A 205 -17.91 9.83 18.02
CA VAL A 205 -18.03 9.64 19.48
C VAL A 205 -17.82 10.96 20.21
N LEU A 206 -16.86 11.77 19.75
CA LEU A 206 -16.69 13.13 20.29
C LEU A 206 -17.95 13.97 20.03
N ASP A 207 -18.67 13.74 18.93
CA ASP A 207 -19.92 14.42 18.59
C ASP A 207 -21.16 13.79 19.27
N GLY A 208 -20.96 12.83 20.19
CA GLY A 208 -21.98 12.27 21.06
C GLY A 208 -22.59 10.95 20.59
N ALA A 209 -22.06 10.33 19.54
CA ALA A 209 -22.47 8.98 19.13
C ALA A 209 -22.01 7.93 20.15
N THR A 210 -22.76 6.84 20.24
CA THR A 210 -22.39 5.68 21.05
C THR A 210 -21.17 4.99 20.46
N TRP A 211 -20.31 4.46 21.33
CA TRP A 211 -19.18 3.64 20.91
C TRP A 211 -19.64 2.36 20.21
N ASP A 212 -19.03 2.01 19.08
CA ASP A 212 -19.36 0.84 18.28
C ASP A 212 -18.11 0.13 17.73
N ILE A 213 -18.29 -0.86 16.85
CA ILE A 213 -17.19 -1.60 16.20
C ILE A 213 -16.29 -0.66 15.38
N SER A 214 -16.86 0.35 14.72
CA SER A 214 -16.10 1.30 13.92
C SER A 214 -15.22 2.18 14.81
N ALA A 215 -15.67 2.49 16.02
CA ALA A 215 -14.89 3.19 17.03
C ALA A 215 -13.72 2.36 17.59
N ASP A 216 -13.93 1.06 17.85
CA ASP A 216 -12.83 0.13 18.21
C ASP A 216 -11.73 0.11 17.14
N LEU A 217 -12.14 0.07 15.86
CA LEU A 217 -11.23 0.05 14.72
C LEU A 217 -10.49 1.39 14.53
N TYR A 218 -11.14 2.51 14.81
CA TYR A 218 -10.48 3.82 14.81
C TYR A 218 -9.40 3.89 15.88
N ALA A 219 -9.70 3.46 17.10
CA ALA A 219 -8.73 3.45 18.19
C ALA A 219 -7.53 2.54 17.89
N LEU A 220 -7.76 1.36 17.28
CA LEU A 220 -6.70 0.50 16.75
C LEU A 220 -5.83 1.24 15.71
N GLY A 221 -6.45 1.99 14.81
CA GLY A 221 -5.76 2.83 13.84
C GLY A 221 -4.87 3.87 14.50
N CYS A 222 -5.36 4.56 15.52
CA CYS A 222 -4.58 5.56 16.27
C CYS A 222 -3.39 4.91 17.00
N LEU A 223 -3.58 3.75 17.64
CA LEU A 223 -2.48 2.98 18.23
C LEU A 223 -1.45 2.58 17.17
N ALA A 224 -1.91 2.01 16.05
CA ALA A 224 -1.01 1.56 14.98
C ALA A 224 -0.22 2.72 14.37
N TYR A 225 -0.88 3.87 14.16
CA TYR A 225 -0.22 5.08 13.72
C TYR A 225 0.87 5.49 14.70
N PHE A 226 0.56 5.58 16.00
CA PHE A 226 1.51 5.93 17.04
C PHE A 226 2.71 4.97 17.11
N LEU A 227 2.48 3.65 17.03
CA LEU A 227 3.58 2.67 17.06
C LEU A 227 4.49 2.76 15.83
N LEU A 228 3.93 3.08 14.67
CA LEU A 228 4.71 3.20 13.44
C LEU A 228 5.46 4.53 13.37
N THR A 229 4.83 5.63 13.79
CA THR A 229 5.36 6.99 13.55
C THR A 229 6.05 7.58 14.77
N GLY A 230 5.64 7.17 15.98
CA GLY A 230 6.00 7.82 17.24
C GLY A 230 5.18 9.07 17.54
N GLU A 231 4.22 9.43 16.68
CA GLU A 231 3.37 10.61 16.80
C GLU A 231 1.90 10.20 16.89
N MET A 232 1.09 10.96 17.63
CA MET A 232 -0.37 10.79 17.57
C MET A 232 -0.92 11.46 16.30
N PRO A 233 -1.89 10.85 15.60
CA PRO A 233 -2.47 11.47 14.41
C PRO A 233 -3.20 12.77 14.76
N PHE A 234 -3.88 12.81 15.91
CA PHE A 234 -4.62 13.95 16.44
C PHE A 234 -4.39 14.10 17.96
N PRO A 235 -3.27 14.68 18.41
CA PRO A 235 -3.00 14.87 19.84
C PRO A 235 -3.90 15.96 20.44
N GLY A 236 -4.21 15.88 21.73
CA GLY A 236 -4.93 16.95 22.43
C GLY A 236 -5.43 16.50 23.81
N ALA A 237 -5.60 17.46 24.71
CA ALA A 237 -6.10 17.21 26.07
C ALA A 237 -7.57 17.66 26.25
N LYS A 238 -8.14 18.31 25.24
CA LYS A 238 -9.54 18.80 25.23
C LYS A 238 -10.28 18.27 24.01
N ALA A 239 -11.54 17.88 24.18
CA ALA A 239 -12.35 17.30 23.10
C ALA A 239 -12.46 18.22 21.87
N GLU A 240 -12.65 19.53 22.09
CA GLU A 240 -12.74 20.52 21.00
C GLU A 240 -11.44 20.66 20.21
N GLU A 241 -10.29 20.53 20.88
CA GLU A 241 -8.97 20.61 20.25
C GLU A 241 -8.76 19.42 19.30
N VAL A 242 -9.06 18.20 19.77
CA VAL A 242 -8.97 16.98 18.95
C VAL A 242 -9.97 17.02 17.80
N ARG A 243 -11.22 17.43 18.07
CA ARG A 243 -12.28 17.58 17.06
C ARG A 243 -11.89 18.56 15.95
N THR A 244 -11.31 19.70 16.32
CA THR A 244 -10.84 20.70 15.33
C THR A 244 -9.75 20.11 14.44
N GLN A 245 -8.80 19.38 15.01
CA GLN A 245 -7.74 18.73 14.24
C GLN A 245 -8.31 17.65 13.31
N GLN A 246 -9.22 16.79 13.79
CA GLN A 246 -9.86 15.76 12.96
C GLN A 246 -10.61 16.37 11.76
N ARG A 247 -11.20 17.56 11.90
CA ARG A 247 -11.93 18.23 10.82
C ARG A 247 -11.02 18.93 9.80
N SER A 248 -9.91 19.48 10.25
CA SER A 248 -9.10 20.43 9.46
C SER A 248 -7.74 19.90 9.02
N ARG A 249 -7.22 18.87 9.69
CA ARG A 249 -5.87 18.35 9.49
C ARG A 249 -5.93 16.97 8.85
N LYS A 250 -5.14 16.78 7.78
CA LYS A 250 -4.83 15.46 7.26
C LYS A 250 -3.55 14.96 7.93
N PRO A 251 -3.56 13.84 8.68
CA PRO A 251 -2.35 13.27 9.25
C PRO A 251 -1.38 12.88 8.14
N ARG A 252 -0.08 13.12 8.38
CA ARG A 252 1.01 12.61 7.53
C ARG A 252 0.96 11.10 7.47
N THR A 253 1.29 10.49 6.34
CA THR A 253 1.24 9.01 6.28
C THR A 253 2.41 8.38 7.05
N PRO A 254 2.26 7.17 7.62
CA PRO A 254 3.36 6.50 8.31
C PRO A 254 4.71 6.42 7.55
N PRO A 255 4.75 6.20 6.21
CA PRO A 255 6.00 6.21 5.45
C PRO A 255 6.68 7.59 5.37
N GLU A 256 5.92 8.69 5.49
CA GLU A 256 6.49 10.04 5.55
C GLU A 256 7.22 10.31 6.87
N LEU A 257 6.85 9.61 7.94
CA LEU A 257 7.40 9.80 9.30
C LEU A 257 8.40 8.72 9.70
N ARG A 258 8.35 7.56 9.04
CA ARG A 258 9.27 6.44 9.27
C ARG A 258 9.53 5.65 7.99
N MET A 259 10.79 5.69 7.56
CA MET A 259 11.29 4.87 6.46
C MET A 259 11.08 3.37 6.75
N GLY A 260 10.72 2.60 5.72
CA GLY A 260 10.53 1.15 5.80
C GLY A 260 9.13 0.70 6.20
N VAL A 261 8.21 1.60 6.59
CA VAL A 261 6.81 1.22 6.82
C VAL A 261 6.18 0.79 5.48
N PRO A 262 5.68 -0.46 5.36
CA PRO A 262 5.07 -0.92 4.12
C PRO A 262 3.85 -0.07 3.74
N GLY A 263 3.73 0.34 2.47
CA GLY A 263 2.59 1.14 2.00
C GLY A 263 1.24 0.50 2.30
N ALA A 264 1.14 -0.83 2.15
CA ALA A 264 -0.09 -1.56 2.48
C ALA A 264 -0.46 -1.53 3.97
N LEU A 265 0.54 -1.44 4.87
CA LEU A 265 0.30 -1.24 6.30
C LEU A 265 -0.13 0.20 6.58
N SER A 266 0.53 1.17 5.95
CA SER A 266 0.15 2.59 5.98
C SER A 266 -1.29 2.80 5.54
N ASP A 267 -1.70 2.24 4.39
CA ASP A 267 -3.05 2.38 3.85
C ASP A 267 -4.11 1.82 4.80
N LEU A 268 -3.82 0.67 5.42
CA LEU A 268 -4.71 0.07 6.42
C LEU A 268 -4.85 0.99 7.63
N VAL A 269 -3.74 1.50 8.17
CA VAL A 269 -3.74 2.42 9.31
C VAL A 269 -4.49 3.72 8.97
N MET A 270 -4.22 4.32 7.81
CA MET A 270 -4.89 5.54 7.36
C MET A 270 -6.40 5.33 7.16
N ARG A 271 -6.82 4.14 6.71
CA ARG A 271 -8.24 3.80 6.58
C ARG A 271 -8.91 3.58 7.94
N LEU A 272 -8.22 2.96 8.89
CA LEU A 272 -8.71 2.79 10.25
C LEU A 272 -8.93 4.16 10.93
N ILE A 273 -8.03 5.13 10.74
CA ILE A 273 -8.18 6.48 11.29
C ILE A 273 -9.03 7.44 10.44
N SER A 274 -9.80 6.93 9.47
CA SER A 274 -10.69 7.81 8.69
C SER A 274 -11.69 8.51 9.61
N THR A 275 -11.93 9.79 9.35
CA THR A 275 -12.90 10.59 10.09
C THR A 275 -14.34 10.22 9.74
N GLN A 276 -14.55 9.47 8.65
CA GLN A 276 -15.85 8.96 8.24
C GLN A 276 -15.98 7.48 8.62
N PRO A 277 -16.91 7.09 9.53
CA PRO A 277 -17.03 5.71 10.01
C PRO A 277 -17.23 4.65 8.92
N HIS A 278 -17.92 5.01 7.84
CA HIS A 278 -18.25 4.11 6.73
C HIS A 278 -17.08 3.84 5.79
N GLU A 279 -16.00 4.63 5.86
CA GLU A 279 -14.76 4.38 5.12
C GLU A 279 -13.84 3.38 5.84
N ARG A 280 -14.09 3.13 7.13
CA ARG A 280 -13.34 2.17 7.94
C ARG A 280 -13.79 0.74 7.61
N PRO A 281 -12.95 -0.28 7.87
CA PRO A 281 -13.36 -1.67 7.79
C PRO A 281 -14.58 -1.94 8.69
N ILE A 282 -15.51 -2.79 8.25
CA ILE A 282 -16.76 -3.07 8.98
C ILE A 282 -16.53 -4.02 10.18
N LYS A 283 -15.50 -4.86 10.11
CA LYS A 283 -15.19 -5.90 11.12
C LYS A 283 -13.70 -5.94 11.42
N ALA A 284 -13.33 -6.33 12.63
CA ALA A 284 -11.94 -6.51 13.02
C ALA A 284 -11.28 -7.76 12.42
N GLN A 285 -12.03 -8.82 12.13
CA GLN A 285 -11.45 -10.07 11.59
C GLN A 285 -10.69 -9.85 10.26
N PRO A 286 -11.25 -9.18 9.23
CA PRO A 286 -10.50 -8.87 8.00
C PRO A 286 -9.26 -7.98 8.23
N VAL A 287 -9.28 -7.15 9.27
CA VAL A 287 -8.12 -6.31 9.64
C VAL A 287 -7.02 -7.18 10.23
N ALA A 288 -7.35 -8.10 11.13
CA ALA A 288 -6.42 -9.08 11.67
C ALA A 288 -5.83 -9.98 10.57
N ASP A 289 -6.67 -10.51 9.68
CA ASP A 289 -6.25 -11.33 8.53
C ASP A 289 -5.32 -10.56 7.60
N ARG A 290 -5.62 -9.29 7.35
CA ARG A 290 -4.74 -8.41 6.55
C ARG A 290 -3.39 -8.22 7.23
N LEU A 291 -3.36 -7.96 8.53
CA LEU A 291 -2.11 -7.78 9.29
C LEU A 291 -1.28 -9.08 9.34
N ILE A 292 -1.92 -10.24 9.41
CA ILE A 292 -1.26 -11.55 9.27
C ILE A 292 -0.61 -11.67 7.88
N SER A 293 -1.35 -11.32 6.82
CA SER A 293 -0.81 -11.39 5.45
C SER A 293 0.37 -10.43 5.22
N LEU A 294 0.39 -9.30 5.92
CA LEU A 294 1.50 -8.34 5.90
C LEU A 294 2.71 -8.80 6.72
N SER A 295 2.53 -9.80 7.60
CA SER A 295 3.57 -10.33 8.48
C SER A 295 4.38 -11.48 7.85
N GLY A 296 3.83 -12.19 6.84
CA GLY A 296 4.49 -13.29 6.10
C GLY A 296 4.92 -14.51 6.96
N PRO A 297 5.14 -15.70 6.37
CA PRO A 297 5.67 -16.84 7.11
C PRO A 297 7.17 -16.62 7.40
N GLY A 298 7.47 -16.25 8.64
CA GLY A 298 8.80 -16.39 9.25
C GLY A 298 9.90 -15.49 8.68
N SER A 299 9.89 -14.21 9.06
CA SER A 299 11.15 -13.52 9.34
C SER A 299 11.37 -13.60 10.86
N PRO A 300 12.18 -14.54 11.39
CA PRO A 300 12.66 -14.38 12.74
C PRO A 300 13.46 -13.07 12.79
N ALA A 301 13.27 -12.33 13.88
CA ALA A 301 13.96 -11.10 14.19
C ALA A 301 15.41 -11.09 13.67
N THR A 302 15.76 -10.10 12.84
CA THR A 302 17.12 -9.61 12.80
C THR A 302 17.41 -8.90 14.12
N GLY A 303 17.62 -9.70 15.16
CA GLY A 303 18.65 -9.37 16.12
C GLY A 303 19.98 -9.60 15.42
N GLU A 304 20.81 -8.58 15.35
CA GLU A 304 22.23 -8.80 15.15
C GLU A 304 22.73 -9.71 16.29
N ALA A 305 22.93 -10.97 15.96
CA ALA A 305 24.02 -11.78 16.50
C ALA A 305 24.59 -12.61 15.35
N PHE A 306 25.81 -12.21 14.96
CA PHE A 306 26.84 -12.91 14.19
C PHE A 306 26.52 -14.27 13.53
N GLY A 307 26.59 -14.27 12.18
CA GLY A 307 27.36 -15.24 11.39
C GLY A 307 26.71 -16.60 11.02
N ALA A 308 26.41 -16.79 9.74
CA ALA A 308 26.81 -17.96 8.90
C ALA A 308 26.07 -17.95 7.54
N LYS A 309 26.74 -18.46 6.51
CA LYS A 309 26.34 -18.50 5.08
C LYS A 309 25.33 -19.62 4.73
N THR A 310 24.84 -19.55 3.48
CA THR A 310 24.22 -20.59 2.60
C THR A 310 22.73 -20.90 2.84
N ASP A 311 21.85 -21.19 1.88
CA ASP A 311 21.87 -21.22 0.40
C ASP A 311 20.40 -21.12 -0.13
N SER A 312 20.27 -20.81 -1.42
CA SER A 312 19.04 -20.57 -2.18
C SER A 312 18.04 -21.75 -2.29
N LYS A 313 16.72 -21.45 -2.33
CA LYS A 313 15.77 -21.67 -3.46
C LYS A 313 14.31 -21.73 -3.01
N GLY A 314 13.41 -21.12 -3.80
CA GLY A 314 11.98 -21.46 -3.84
C GLY A 314 11.02 -20.27 -3.73
N SER A 315 10.73 -19.61 -4.85
CA SER A 315 9.68 -18.58 -4.96
C SER A 315 8.30 -19.22 -5.11
N THR A 316 7.29 -18.70 -4.40
CA THR A 316 5.88 -18.74 -4.80
C THR A 316 5.26 -17.33 -4.72
N PRO A 317 4.50 -16.87 -5.72
CA PRO A 317 3.84 -15.56 -5.72
C PRO A 317 2.39 -15.62 -5.23
N VAL A 318 1.98 -14.74 -4.31
CA VAL A 318 0.55 -14.48 -3.95
C VAL A 318 0.43 -13.11 -3.22
N PRO A 319 -0.71 -12.38 -3.24
CA PRO A 319 -1.55 -12.00 -4.38
C PRO A 319 -2.08 -10.53 -4.31
N ARG A 320 -2.07 -9.82 -5.45
CA ARG A 320 -2.94 -8.64 -5.69
C ARG A 320 -4.28 -9.03 -6.34
N LEU A 321 -4.43 -10.29 -6.79
CA LEU A 321 -5.61 -10.79 -7.53
C LEU A 321 -6.79 -11.26 -6.64
N VAL A 322 -6.54 -11.79 -5.43
CA VAL A 322 -7.56 -12.56 -4.69
C VAL A 322 -8.73 -11.69 -4.15
N LEU A 323 -8.47 -10.44 -3.74
CA LEU A 323 -9.53 -9.56 -3.19
C LEU A 323 -10.44 -8.95 -4.27
N ALA A 324 -9.96 -8.80 -5.50
CA ALA A 324 -10.77 -8.33 -6.63
C ALA A 324 -11.81 -9.39 -7.04
N ASP A 325 -11.45 -10.66 -6.91
CA ASP A 325 -12.34 -11.77 -7.23
C ASP A 325 -13.44 -11.93 -6.17
N GLU A 326 -13.17 -11.68 -4.89
CA GLU A 326 -14.19 -11.74 -3.82
C GLU A 326 -15.28 -10.67 -3.96
N GLU A 327 -14.93 -9.43 -4.33
CA GLU A 327 -15.93 -8.38 -4.58
C GLU A 327 -16.83 -8.74 -5.78
N ILE A 328 -16.22 -9.20 -6.88
CA ILE A 328 -16.94 -9.62 -8.07
C ILE A 328 -17.85 -10.82 -7.77
N ASN A 329 -17.36 -11.80 -7.00
CA ASN A 329 -18.12 -13.00 -6.66
C ASN A 329 -19.33 -12.68 -5.78
N ARG A 330 -19.17 -11.78 -4.81
CA ARG A 330 -20.29 -11.31 -3.98
C ARG A 330 -21.33 -10.55 -4.81
N LEU A 331 -20.92 -9.55 -5.60
CA LEU A 331 -21.85 -8.78 -6.45
C LEU A 331 -22.53 -9.67 -7.49
N LYS A 332 -21.84 -10.70 -7.96
CA LYS A 332 -22.39 -11.72 -8.87
C LYS A 332 -23.47 -12.55 -8.16
N ALA A 333 -23.20 -13.03 -6.95
CA ALA A 333 -24.19 -13.75 -6.16
C ALA A 333 -25.41 -12.88 -5.83
N GLU A 334 -25.22 -11.59 -5.53
CA GLU A 334 -26.31 -10.64 -5.32
C GLU A 334 -27.16 -10.45 -6.59
N ALA A 335 -26.53 -10.25 -7.75
CA ALA A 335 -27.24 -10.10 -9.03
C ALA A 335 -27.97 -11.39 -9.46
N GLU A 336 -27.40 -12.56 -9.16
CA GLU A 336 -28.02 -13.86 -9.43
C GLU A 336 -29.16 -14.18 -8.45
N ALA A 337 -29.12 -13.65 -7.23
CA ALA A 337 -30.21 -13.77 -6.25
C ALA A 337 -31.43 -12.92 -6.63
N THR A 338 -31.23 -11.79 -7.33
CA THR A 338 -32.30 -10.95 -7.89
C THR A 338 -32.21 -10.82 -9.42
N PRO A 339 -32.38 -11.93 -10.17
CA PRO A 339 -32.03 -11.97 -11.60
C PRO A 339 -32.94 -11.12 -12.49
N THR A 340 -34.08 -10.66 -11.98
CA THR A 340 -35.03 -9.78 -12.67
C THR A 340 -34.73 -8.29 -12.47
N GLU A 341 -33.79 -7.93 -11.58
CA GLU A 341 -33.43 -6.55 -11.29
C GLU A 341 -32.23 -6.09 -12.13
N ALA A 342 -32.40 -4.99 -12.87
CA ALA A 342 -31.36 -4.47 -13.75
C ALA A 342 -30.18 -3.83 -12.96
N GLU A 343 -30.46 -3.28 -11.77
CA GLU A 343 -29.48 -2.58 -10.93
C GLU A 343 -28.38 -3.51 -10.38
N GLY A 344 -28.71 -4.77 -10.07
CA GLY A 344 -27.73 -5.75 -9.59
C GLY A 344 -26.65 -6.02 -10.65
N TRP A 345 -27.09 -6.27 -11.88
CA TRP A 345 -26.20 -6.47 -13.03
C TRP A 345 -25.39 -5.22 -13.38
N LEU A 346 -25.98 -4.03 -13.25
CA LEU A 346 -25.27 -2.76 -13.45
C LEU A 346 -24.13 -2.59 -12.44
N LYS A 347 -24.37 -2.83 -11.15
CA LYS A 347 -23.35 -2.73 -10.09
C LYS A 347 -22.21 -3.72 -10.30
N LEU A 348 -22.55 -4.98 -10.63
CA LEU A 348 -21.57 -6.01 -10.96
C LEU A 348 -20.69 -5.57 -12.13
N GLY A 349 -21.30 -5.09 -13.22
CA GLY A 349 -20.57 -4.64 -14.40
C GLY A 349 -19.66 -3.43 -14.14
N GLN A 350 -20.09 -2.47 -13.30
CA GLN A 350 -19.26 -1.35 -12.87
C GLN A 350 -18.03 -1.81 -12.07
N ALA A 351 -18.20 -2.76 -11.16
CA ALA A 351 -17.09 -3.34 -10.40
C ALA A 351 -16.12 -4.12 -11.31
N GLN A 352 -16.65 -4.93 -12.22
CA GLN A 352 -15.85 -5.66 -13.21
C GLN A 352 -15.02 -4.71 -14.08
N LEU A 353 -15.61 -3.62 -14.56
CA LEU A 353 -14.89 -2.63 -15.37
C LEU A 353 -13.79 -1.93 -14.56
N ARG A 354 -14.09 -1.50 -13.33
CA ARG A 354 -13.12 -0.88 -12.41
C ARG A 354 -11.94 -1.80 -12.09
N LEU A 355 -12.19 -3.10 -12.01
CA LEU A 355 -11.19 -4.14 -11.72
C LEU A 355 -10.48 -4.68 -12.99
N GLY A 356 -10.69 -4.04 -14.14
CA GLY A 356 -9.98 -4.39 -15.37
C GLY A 356 -10.51 -5.64 -16.07
N LYS A 357 -11.77 -6.03 -15.84
CA LYS A 357 -12.48 -7.12 -16.52
C LYS A 357 -13.57 -6.59 -17.45
N PRO A 358 -13.21 -5.89 -18.55
CA PRO A 358 -14.20 -5.25 -19.41
C PRO A 358 -15.02 -6.24 -20.25
N GLY A 359 -14.52 -7.47 -20.46
CA GLY A 359 -15.29 -8.54 -21.10
C GLY A 359 -16.53 -8.90 -20.27
N ASP A 360 -16.34 -9.21 -18.99
CA ASP A 360 -17.41 -9.54 -18.06
C ASP A 360 -18.36 -8.35 -17.87
N ALA A 361 -17.81 -7.13 -17.78
CA ALA A 361 -18.60 -5.91 -17.68
C ALA A 361 -19.54 -5.71 -18.89
N THR A 362 -19.11 -6.12 -20.09
CA THR A 362 -19.96 -6.09 -21.30
C THR A 362 -21.19 -6.99 -21.11
N VAL A 363 -20.98 -8.21 -20.62
CA VAL A 363 -22.06 -9.19 -20.40
C VAL A 363 -23.03 -8.71 -19.34
N SER A 364 -22.52 -8.21 -18.21
CA SER A 364 -23.34 -7.68 -17.12
C SER A 364 -24.18 -6.46 -17.59
N ALA A 365 -23.60 -5.58 -18.41
CA ALA A 365 -24.33 -4.46 -18.99
C ALA A 365 -25.42 -4.90 -20.00
N GLU A 366 -25.17 -5.94 -20.80
CA GLU A 366 -26.17 -6.53 -21.70
C GLU A 366 -27.35 -7.15 -20.94
N LEU A 367 -27.08 -7.84 -19.82
CA LEU A 367 -28.12 -8.39 -18.95
C LEU A 367 -28.97 -7.27 -18.34
N ALA A 368 -28.34 -6.22 -17.82
CA ALA A 368 -29.05 -5.05 -17.29
C ALA A 368 -29.93 -4.37 -18.36
N LEU A 369 -29.43 -4.23 -19.59
CA LEU A 369 -30.19 -3.63 -20.70
C LEU A 369 -31.32 -4.54 -21.22
N LYS A 370 -31.19 -5.86 -21.13
CA LYS A 370 -32.29 -6.79 -21.44
C LYS A 370 -33.46 -6.61 -20.47
N LEU A 371 -33.17 -6.43 -19.19
CA LEU A 371 -34.16 -6.25 -18.14
C LEU A 371 -34.77 -4.84 -18.19
N ASN A 372 -33.94 -3.83 -18.44
CA ASN A 372 -34.39 -2.45 -18.61
C ASN A 372 -33.66 -1.76 -19.79
N PRO A 373 -34.24 -1.78 -21.00
CA PRO A 373 -33.63 -1.18 -22.19
C PRO A 373 -33.44 0.35 -22.11
N ARG A 374 -34.13 1.03 -21.17
CA ARG A 374 -34.04 2.48 -20.97
C ARG A 374 -33.03 2.87 -19.89
N LEU A 375 -32.34 1.90 -19.28
CA LEU A 375 -31.34 2.15 -18.24
C LEU A 375 -30.08 2.77 -18.86
N GLY A 376 -30.06 4.10 -18.99
CA GLY A 376 -28.96 4.83 -19.62
C GLY A 376 -27.58 4.57 -18.99
N ALA A 377 -27.52 4.33 -17.68
CA ALA A 377 -26.29 3.96 -16.99
C ALA A 377 -25.71 2.62 -17.47
N ALA A 378 -26.55 1.63 -17.80
CA ALA A 378 -26.10 0.35 -18.34
C ALA A 378 -25.63 0.48 -19.80
N ALA A 379 -26.28 1.33 -20.59
CA ALA A 379 -25.80 1.65 -21.94
C ALA A 379 -24.43 2.32 -21.92
N LEU A 380 -24.23 3.31 -21.04
CA LEU A 380 -22.92 3.96 -20.86
C LEU A 380 -21.85 3.01 -20.33
N LEU A 381 -22.19 2.12 -19.40
CA LEU A 381 -21.28 1.09 -18.91
C LEU A 381 -20.83 0.16 -20.04
N ARG A 382 -21.74 -0.27 -20.92
CA ARG A 382 -21.40 -1.13 -22.07
C ARG A 382 -20.46 -0.43 -23.04
N VAL A 383 -20.69 0.86 -23.30
CA VAL A 383 -19.77 1.70 -24.08
C VAL A 383 -18.39 1.75 -23.43
N ASP A 384 -18.30 2.03 -22.13
CA ASP A 384 -17.03 2.10 -21.41
C ASP A 384 -16.28 0.75 -21.43
N ALA A 385 -17.01 -0.36 -21.34
CA ALA A 385 -16.46 -1.71 -21.48
C ALA A 385 -15.90 -1.98 -22.90
N HIS A 386 -16.60 -1.54 -23.96
CA HIS A 386 -16.08 -1.62 -25.32
C HIS A 386 -14.82 -0.77 -25.51
N LEU A 387 -14.79 0.45 -24.98
CA LEU A 387 -13.62 1.33 -25.04
C LEU A 387 -12.42 0.74 -24.30
N ALA A 388 -12.62 0.17 -23.11
CA ALA A 388 -11.56 -0.50 -22.36
C ALA A 388 -10.98 -1.73 -23.08
N ARG A 389 -11.74 -2.34 -24.01
CA ARG A 389 -11.29 -3.44 -24.87
C ARG A 389 -10.65 -2.97 -26.18
N GLY A 390 -10.64 -1.67 -26.46
CA GLY A 390 -10.22 -1.11 -27.74
C GLY A 390 -11.23 -1.31 -28.88
N ASP A 391 -12.47 -1.70 -28.58
CA ASP A 391 -13.52 -1.90 -29.59
C ASP A 391 -14.28 -0.60 -29.89
N ALA A 392 -13.56 0.34 -30.53
CA ALA A 392 -14.09 1.65 -30.88
C ALA A 392 -15.35 1.57 -31.76
N LYS A 393 -15.43 0.58 -32.66
CA LYS A 393 -16.55 0.42 -33.59
C LYS A 393 -17.86 0.12 -32.85
N ARG A 394 -17.83 -0.83 -31.90
CA ARG A 394 -19.02 -1.14 -31.09
C ARG A 394 -19.39 0.00 -30.15
N ALA A 395 -18.41 0.64 -29.53
CA ALA A 395 -18.64 1.83 -28.70
C ALA A 395 -19.36 2.95 -29.48
N LEU A 396 -18.92 3.24 -30.71
CA LEU A 396 -19.56 4.24 -31.57
C LEU A 396 -21.00 3.88 -31.93
N LEU A 397 -21.28 2.61 -32.25
CA LEU A 397 -22.64 2.14 -32.55
C LEU A 397 -23.58 2.33 -31.35
N ASP A 398 -23.13 1.96 -30.16
CA ASP A 398 -23.90 2.10 -28.92
C ASP A 398 -24.13 3.55 -28.50
N LEU A 399 -23.22 4.45 -28.86
CA LEU A 399 -23.36 5.88 -28.58
C LEU A 399 -24.35 6.59 -29.50
N GLN A 400 -24.60 6.10 -30.72
CA GLN A 400 -25.52 6.74 -31.67
C GLN A 400 -26.92 7.06 -31.09
N PRO A 401 -27.64 6.10 -30.48
CA PRO A 401 -28.95 6.39 -29.90
C PRO A 401 -28.85 7.35 -28.70
N LEU A 402 -27.78 7.27 -27.90
CA LEU A 402 -27.56 8.15 -26.75
C LEU A 402 -27.31 9.60 -27.17
N VAL A 403 -26.53 9.82 -28.22
CA VAL A 403 -26.25 11.15 -28.77
C VAL A 403 -27.50 11.77 -29.38
N ARG A 404 -28.37 10.96 -30.03
CA ARG A 404 -29.65 11.45 -30.55
C ARG A 404 -30.60 11.87 -29.42
N ALA A 405 -30.65 11.10 -28.34
CA ALA A 405 -31.51 11.39 -27.20
C ALA A 405 -31.00 12.55 -26.33
N LEU A 406 -29.67 12.65 -26.16
CA LEU A 406 -29.00 13.60 -25.27
C LEU A 406 -27.85 14.32 -26.00
N PRO A 407 -28.15 15.17 -26.99
CA PRO A 407 -27.13 15.73 -27.88
C PRO A 407 -26.14 16.66 -27.19
N ASN A 408 -26.45 17.20 -26.01
CA ASN A 408 -25.56 18.12 -25.29
C ASN A 408 -25.07 17.57 -23.94
N ALA A 409 -25.30 16.28 -23.65
CA ALA A 409 -24.87 15.69 -22.38
C ALA A 409 -23.34 15.50 -22.36
N PRO A 410 -22.59 16.19 -21.47
CA PRO A 410 -21.12 16.13 -21.45
C PRO A 410 -20.59 14.71 -21.27
N GLN A 411 -21.25 13.88 -20.45
CA GLN A 411 -20.87 12.50 -20.20
C GLN A 411 -21.01 11.58 -21.42
N VAL A 412 -21.91 11.89 -22.35
CA VAL A 412 -22.09 11.15 -23.61
C VAL A 412 -21.07 11.63 -24.63
N ARG A 413 -20.89 12.95 -24.75
CA ARG A 413 -19.93 13.59 -25.64
C ARG A 413 -18.48 13.20 -25.33
N LEU A 414 -18.10 13.15 -24.06
CA LEU A 414 -16.76 12.69 -23.64
C LEU A 414 -16.50 11.23 -24.04
N ARG A 415 -17.49 10.34 -23.93
CA ARG A 415 -17.37 8.94 -24.38
C ARG A 415 -17.29 8.83 -25.89
N LEU A 416 -18.01 9.68 -26.62
CA LEU A 416 -17.91 9.78 -28.07
C LEU A 416 -16.52 10.26 -28.52
N ALA A 417 -15.97 11.26 -27.83
CA ALA A 417 -14.59 11.69 -28.03
C ALA A 417 -13.60 10.54 -27.79
N ARG A 418 -13.73 9.79 -26.68
CA ARG A 418 -12.89 8.62 -26.39
C ARG A 418 -13.01 7.53 -27.47
N ALA A 419 -14.21 7.31 -27.99
CA ALA A 419 -14.45 6.35 -29.07
C ALA A 419 -13.80 6.77 -30.39
N HIS A 420 -13.87 8.05 -30.74
CA HIS A 420 -13.16 8.59 -31.90
C HIS A 420 -11.64 8.51 -31.73
N PHE A 421 -11.13 8.81 -30.54
CA PHE A 421 -9.70 8.72 -30.24
C PHE A 421 -9.18 7.29 -30.36
N ALA A 422 -9.90 6.32 -29.78
CA ALA A 422 -9.59 4.90 -29.93
C ALA A 422 -9.68 4.41 -31.40
N GLY A 423 -10.50 5.07 -32.22
CA GLY A 423 -10.56 4.87 -33.67
C GLY A 423 -9.52 5.65 -34.48
N ALA A 424 -8.57 6.33 -33.82
CA ALA A 424 -7.55 7.20 -34.41
C ALA A 424 -8.11 8.38 -35.25
N ASP A 425 -9.33 8.84 -34.95
CA ASP A 425 -9.94 10.02 -35.57
C ASP A 425 -9.76 11.25 -34.67
N ALA A 426 -8.57 11.86 -34.74
CA ALA A 426 -8.21 13.01 -33.93
C ALA A 426 -9.12 14.22 -34.16
N THR A 427 -9.52 14.47 -35.41
CA THR A 427 -10.37 15.62 -35.77
C THR A 427 -11.74 15.54 -35.12
N LYS A 428 -12.40 14.36 -35.16
CA LYS A 428 -13.67 14.18 -34.46
C LYS A 428 -13.49 14.18 -32.94
N THR A 429 -12.37 13.65 -32.44
CA THR A 429 -12.06 13.69 -31.00
C THR A 429 -12.02 15.12 -30.48
N ILE A 430 -11.29 16.01 -31.17
CA ILE A 430 -11.18 17.43 -30.82
C ILE A 430 -12.55 18.10 -30.84
N ALA A 431 -13.32 17.92 -31.92
CA ALA A 431 -14.65 18.51 -32.05
C ALA A 431 -15.61 18.09 -30.92
N GLU A 432 -15.58 16.83 -30.50
CA GLU A 432 -16.40 16.35 -29.39
C GLU A 432 -15.90 16.86 -28.02
N CYS A 433 -14.58 16.97 -27.82
CA CYS A 433 -14.01 17.58 -26.62
C CYS A 433 -14.36 19.08 -26.51
N ASP A 434 -14.36 19.81 -27.64
CA ASP A 434 -14.76 21.22 -27.67
C ASP A 434 -16.20 21.42 -27.21
N LEU A 435 -17.11 20.51 -27.58
CA LEU A 435 -18.49 20.52 -27.10
C LEU A 435 -18.58 20.28 -25.59
N VAL A 436 -17.77 19.36 -25.05
CA VAL A 436 -17.69 19.13 -23.60
C VAL A 436 -17.17 20.37 -22.88
N LEU A 437 -16.08 20.96 -23.37
CA LEU A 437 -15.43 22.12 -22.77
C LEU A 437 -16.25 23.40 -22.89
N LYS A 438 -17.10 23.51 -23.91
CA LYS A 438 -18.09 24.59 -24.01
C LYS A 438 -19.16 24.49 -22.93
N ALA A 439 -19.53 23.28 -22.51
CA ALA A 439 -20.50 23.06 -21.43
C ALA A 439 -19.85 23.13 -20.04
N ASP A 440 -18.63 22.61 -19.92
CA ASP A 440 -17.83 22.58 -18.70
C ASP A 440 -16.36 22.83 -19.05
N ALA A 441 -15.95 24.10 -18.97
CA ALA A 441 -14.57 24.51 -19.26
C ALA A 441 -13.55 23.95 -18.25
N ARG A 442 -14.00 23.39 -17.13
CA ARG A 442 -13.14 22.82 -16.07
C ARG A 442 -13.02 21.30 -16.16
N ASN A 443 -13.45 20.71 -17.27
CA ASN A 443 -13.43 19.27 -17.46
C ASN A 443 -12.02 18.75 -17.79
N ILE A 444 -11.32 18.24 -16.76
CA ILE A 444 -9.94 17.74 -16.85
C ILE A 444 -9.81 16.61 -17.88
N ASP A 445 -10.76 15.68 -17.91
CA ASP A 445 -10.73 14.53 -18.83
C ASP A 445 -10.83 14.96 -20.29
N ALA A 446 -11.66 15.97 -20.60
CA ALA A 446 -11.80 16.50 -21.95
C ALA A 446 -10.56 17.27 -22.40
N LEU A 447 -9.94 18.08 -21.52
CA LEU A 447 -8.67 18.75 -21.79
C LEU A 447 -7.55 17.74 -22.07
N ALA A 448 -7.39 16.74 -21.19
CA ALA A 448 -6.34 15.73 -21.35
C ALA A 448 -6.52 14.88 -22.62
N LEU A 449 -7.77 14.61 -23.03
CA LEU A 449 -8.07 13.88 -24.26
C LEU A 449 -7.87 14.74 -25.52
N ARG A 450 -8.27 16.02 -25.47
CA ARG A 450 -8.04 16.97 -26.58
C ARG A 450 -6.55 17.22 -26.79
N ALA A 451 -5.78 17.31 -25.70
CA ALA A 451 -4.32 17.39 -25.77
C ALA A 451 -3.69 16.21 -26.51
N GLN A 452 -4.09 14.98 -26.17
CA GLN A 452 -3.63 13.77 -26.87
C GLN A 452 -4.03 13.75 -28.34
N ALA A 453 -5.21 14.27 -28.68
CA ALA A 453 -5.65 14.37 -30.06
C ALA A 453 -4.81 15.41 -30.84
N HIS A 454 -4.52 16.57 -30.26
CA HIS A 454 -3.61 17.57 -30.85
C HIS A 454 -2.20 17.01 -31.06
N GLU A 455 -1.67 16.27 -30.07
CA GLU A 455 -0.37 15.60 -30.18
C GLU A 455 -0.33 14.63 -31.37
N SER A 456 -1.38 13.83 -31.56
CA SER A 456 -1.48 12.90 -32.70
C SER A 456 -1.54 13.60 -34.07
N GLN A 457 -1.90 14.88 -34.10
CA GLN A 457 -1.87 15.73 -35.30
C GLN A 457 -0.55 16.51 -35.46
N GLY A 458 0.41 16.33 -34.54
CA GLY A 458 1.66 17.10 -34.51
C GLY A 458 1.51 18.53 -33.99
N GLU A 459 0.37 18.88 -33.40
CA GLU A 459 0.08 20.20 -32.85
C GLU A 459 0.55 20.31 -31.39
N THR A 460 1.82 20.01 -31.12
CA THR A 460 2.39 19.84 -29.76
C THR A 460 2.18 21.06 -28.86
N LEU A 461 2.21 22.29 -29.38
CA LEU A 461 1.98 23.50 -28.59
C LEU A 461 0.53 23.64 -28.09
N ARG A 462 -0.45 23.25 -28.91
CA ARG A 462 -1.86 23.21 -28.49
C ARG A 462 -2.09 22.10 -27.47
N ALA A 463 -1.47 20.94 -27.70
CA ALA A 463 -1.49 19.84 -26.73
C ALA A 463 -0.94 20.28 -25.36
N LEU A 464 0.18 20.99 -25.34
CA LEU A 464 0.78 21.49 -24.10
C LEU A 464 -0.15 22.48 -23.38
N THR A 465 -0.77 23.40 -24.13
CA THR A 465 -1.71 24.40 -23.57
C THR A 465 -2.88 23.72 -22.85
N ASP A 466 -3.48 22.71 -23.48
CA ASP A 466 -4.57 21.93 -22.87
C ASP A 466 -4.11 21.14 -21.64
N MET A 467 -2.90 20.57 -21.71
CA MET A 467 -2.33 19.80 -20.60
C MET A 467 -1.99 20.69 -19.40
N ASP A 468 -1.48 21.91 -19.63
CA ASP A 468 -1.23 22.90 -18.59
C ASP A 468 -2.53 23.24 -17.84
N GLN A 469 -3.61 23.53 -18.59
CA GLN A 469 -4.92 23.77 -17.99
C GLN A 469 -5.43 22.55 -17.21
N ALA A 470 -5.22 21.34 -17.73
CA ALA A 470 -5.62 20.10 -17.05
C ALA A 470 -4.87 19.91 -15.72
N VAL A 471 -3.56 20.14 -15.68
CA VAL A 471 -2.73 20.05 -14.47
C VAL A 471 -3.11 21.15 -13.46
N GLU A 472 -3.32 22.38 -13.92
CA GLU A 472 -3.72 23.50 -13.06
C GLU A 472 -5.08 23.23 -12.39
N LEU A 473 -6.06 22.77 -13.16
CA LEU A 473 -7.38 22.39 -12.64
C LEU A 473 -7.31 21.19 -11.70
N ALA A 474 -6.52 20.16 -12.04
CA ALA A 474 -6.34 19.00 -11.18
C ALA A 474 -5.69 19.39 -9.84
N THR A 475 -4.76 20.34 -9.87
CA THR A 475 -4.10 20.87 -8.66
C THR A 475 -5.11 21.64 -7.81
N ALA A 476 -5.86 22.56 -8.41
CA ALA A 476 -6.87 23.35 -7.73
C ALA A 476 -7.99 22.49 -7.12
N GLN A 477 -8.31 21.35 -7.73
CA GLN A 477 -9.35 20.43 -7.26
C GLN A 477 -8.85 19.34 -6.29
N SER A 478 -7.56 19.35 -5.90
CA SER A 478 -6.96 18.29 -5.09
C SER A 478 -7.22 16.90 -5.67
N ALA A 479 -6.99 16.75 -6.98
CA ALA A 479 -7.23 15.52 -7.71
C ALA A 479 -6.50 14.31 -7.09
N ASN A 480 -7.05 13.11 -7.32
CA ASN A 480 -6.42 11.86 -6.92
C ASN A 480 -4.94 11.83 -7.36
N PRO A 481 -3.99 11.54 -6.45
CA PRO A 481 -2.57 11.55 -6.78
C PRO A 481 -2.18 10.67 -7.98
N VAL A 482 -2.89 9.55 -8.20
CA VAL A 482 -2.68 8.68 -9.38
C VAL A 482 -3.04 9.40 -10.69
N SER A 483 -4.14 10.15 -10.69
CA SER A 483 -4.57 10.93 -11.85
C SER A 483 -3.62 12.10 -12.11
N MET A 484 -3.17 12.77 -11.03
CA MET A 484 -2.18 13.84 -11.12
C MET A 484 -0.86 13.34 -11.73
N ALA A 485 -0.35 12.20 -11.25
CA ALA A 485 0.88 11.61 -11.78
C ALA A 485 0.78 11.28 -13.28
N LYS A 486 -0.39 10.85 -13.77
CA LYS A 486 -0.61 10.59 -15.20
C LYS A 486 -0.59 11.87 -16.04
N LEU A 487 -1.23 12.95 -15.56
CA LEU A 487 -1.23 14.23 -16.27
C LEU A 487 0.18 14.82 -16.37
N LEU A 488 0.93 14.81 -15.25
CA LEU A 488 2.31 15.28 -15.20
C LEU A 488 3.24 14.46 -16.10
N ALA A 489 3.11 13.12 -16.11
CA ALA A 489 3.88 12.29 -17.02
C ALA A 489 3.60 12.63 -18.49
N ARG A 490 2.34 12.84 -18.86
CA ARG A 490 1.97 13.26 -20.23
C ARG A 490 2.48 14.65 -20.58
N ARG A 491 2.42 15.59 -19.65
CA ARG A 491 2.95 16.94 -19.89
C ARG A 491 4.47 16.92 -20.06
N SER A 492 5.17 16.10 -19.27
CA SER A 492 6.59 15.85 -19.46
C SER A 492 6.91 15.37 -20.89
N ASP A 493 6.17 14.41 -21.44
CA ASP A 493 6.39 13.91 -22.81
C ASP A 493 6.27 15.04 -23.86
N LEU A 494 5.30 15.94 -23.68
CA LEU A 494 5.11 17.11 -24.54
C LEU A 494 6.28 18.10 -24.42
N HIS A 495 6.74 18.36 -23.19
CA HIS A 495 7.92 19.18 -22.94
C HIS A 495 9.17 18.62 -23.63
N LEU A 496 9.39 17.31 -23.56
CA LEU A 496 10.52 16.66 -24.23
C LEU A 496 10.46 16.80 -25.76
N THR A 497 9.27 16.66 -26.34
CA THR A 497 9.05 16.84 -27.78
C THR A 497 9.40 18.25 -28.25
N LEU A 498 9.21 19.25 -27.38
CA LEU A 498 9.57 20.65 -27.62
C LEU A 498 11.02 21.00 -27.23
N GLY A 499 11.77 20.06 -26.65
CA GLY A 499 13.12 20.27 -26.13
C GLY A 499 13.18 20.97 -24.76
N HIS A 500 12.05 21.19 -24.09
CA HIS A 500 11.91 21.80 -22.77
C HIS A 500 12.30 20.80 -21.66
N THR A 501 13.58 20.48 -21.61
CA THR A 501 14.11 19.37 -20.80
C THR A 501 14.00 19.61 -19.30
N THR A 502 14.10 20.87 -18.86
CA THR A 502 14.01 21.27 -17.45
C THR A 502 12.61 21.05 -16.89
N GLU A 503 11.60 21.50 -17.60
CA GLU A 503 10.19 21.40 -17.26
C GLU A 503 9.75 19.93 -17.25
N ALA A 504 10.23 19.13 -18.20
CA ALA A 504 10.00 17.68 -18.21
C ALA A 504 10.55 16.98 -16.95
N GLN A 505 11.75 17.35 -16.47
CA GLN A 505 12.31 16.79 -15.24
C GLN A 505 11.51 17.20 -14.00
N GLU A 506 11.05 18.45 -13.95
CA GLU A 506 10.20 18.95 -12.86
C GLU A 506 8.87 18.20 -12.80
N ASP A 507 8.22 18.02 -13.96
CA ASP A 507 6.98 17.26 -14.08
C ASP A 507 7.15 15.82 -13.63
N MET A 508 8.24 15.17 -14.04
CA MET A 508 8.47 13.78 -13.66
C MET A 508 8.78 13.64 -12.16
N ARG A 509 9.47 14.61 -11.55
CA ARG A 509 9.65 14.68 -10.09
C ARG A 509 8.32 14.90 -9.37
N ALA A 510 7.48 15.80 -9.88
CA ALA A 510 6.14 16.05 -9.33
C ALA A 510 5.24 14.80 -9.47
N ALA A 511 5.34 14.06 -10.58
CA ALA A 511 4.58 12.84 -10.81
C ALA A 511 4.92 11.74 -9.78
N ILE A 512 6.21 11.55 -9.47
CA ILE A 512 6.68 10.60 -8.45
C ILE A 512 6.33 11.07 -7.04
N THR A 513 6.34 12.39 -6.80
CA THR A 513 5.92 12.96 -5.51
C THR A 513 4.42 12.74 -5.28
N ALA A 514 3.61 12.89 -6.33
CA ALA A 514 2.17 12.63 -6.26
C ALA A 514 1.87 11.14 -6.00
N ASP A 515 2.46 10.24 -6.77
CA ASP A 515 2.31 8.80 -6.56
C ASP A 515 3.69 8.12 -6.44
N PRO A 516 4.24 8.02 -5.21
CA PRO A 516 5.50 7.33 -4.96
C PRO A 516 5.46 5.83 -5.25
N SER A 517 4.30 5.24 -5.54
CA SER A 517 4.17 3.84 -5.95
C SER A 517 4.17 3.65 -7.47
N SER A 518 4.10 4.74 -8.24
CA SER A 518 4.02 4.71 -9.70
C SER A 518 5.33 4.23 -10.32
N LEU A 519 5.36 2.94 -10.68
CA LEU A 519 6.45 2.35 -11.44
C LEU A 519 6.57 2.97 -12.83
N ALA A 520 5.44 3.36 -13.44
CA ALA A 520 5.43 4.01 -14.74
C ALA A 520 6.12 5.38 -14.71
N ALA A 521 5.87 6.20 -13.68
CA ALA A 521 6.50 7.51 -13.54
C ALA A 521 8.01 7.38 -13.30
N ARG A 522 8.44 6.47 -12.41
CA ARG A 522 9.88 6.19 -12.21
C ARG A 522 10.55 5.64 -13.47
N GLN A 523 9.90 4.73 -14.18
CA GLN A 523 10.43 4.19 -15.43
C GLN A 523 10.61 5.30 -16.47
N ALA A 524 9.63 6.20 -16.61
CA ALA A 524 9.71 7.33 -17.53
C ALA A 524 10.86 8.28 -17.14
N ARG A 525 11.03 8.58 -15.84
CA ARG A 525 12.13 9.42 -15.35
C ARG A 525 13.51 8.79 -15.57
N ALA A 526 13.67 7.50 -15.25
CA ALA A 526 14.91 6.77 -15.48
C ALA A 526 15.30 6.79 -16.96
N LYS A 527 14.34 6.53 -17.87
CA LYS A 527 14.59 6.61 -19.32
C LYS A 527 14.99 8.01 -19.74
N LEU A 528 14.30 9.03 -19.25
CA LEU A 528 14.64 10.42 -19.52
C LEU A 528 16.08 10.75 -19.09
N PHE A 529 16.48 10.38 -17.88
CA PHE A 529 17.85 10.61 -17.41
C PHE A 529 18.89 9.89 -18.27
N LEU A 530 18.61 8.66 -18.72
CA LEU A 530 19.51 7.94 -19.64
C LEU A 530 19.61 8.61 -21.02
N GLU A 531 18.50 9.10 -21.56
CA GLU A 531 18.47 9.83 -22.85
C GLU A 531 19.24 11.14 -22.78
N LEU A 532 19.23 11.82 -21.62
CA LEU A 532 19.97 13.05 -21.38
C LEU A 532 21.44 12.83 -21.00
N GLY A 533 21.91 11.58 -20.93
CA GLY A 533 23.26 11.24 -20.49
C GLY A 533 23.51 11.45 -18.99
N LYS A 534 22.45 11.69 -18.19
CA LYS A 534 22.49 11.84 -16.73
C LYS A 534 22.29 10.51 -16.02
N ALA A 535 23.05 9.48 -16.40
CA ALA A 535 22.82 8.12 -15.93
C ALA A 535 22.95 7.93 -14.40
N ALA A 536 23.74 8.76 -13.72
CA ALA A 536 23.85 8.73 -12.26
C ALA A 536 22.51 9.10 -11.58
N ASP A 537 21.76 10.06 -12.14
CA ASP A 537 20.47 10.50 -11.57
C ASP A 537 19.37 9.43 -11.74
N ALA A 538 19.58 8.43 -12.62
CA ALA A 538 18.65 7.34 -12.86
C ALA A 538 18.80 6.16 -11.87
N GLU A 539 19.84 6.14 -11.03
CA GLU A 539 20.20 5.00 -10.17
C GLU A 539 19.07 4.63 -9.20
N ASP A 540 18.59 5.60 -8.39
CA ASP A 540 17.51 5.39 -7.41
C ASP A 540 16.22 4.87 -8.07
N ASP A 541 15.87 5.42 -9.24
CA ASP A 541 14.70 4.96 -9.99
C ASP A 541 14.88 3.52 -10.47
N CYS A 542 16.04 3.18 -11.03
CA CYS A 542 16.33 1.84 -11.53
C CYS A 542 16.33 0.80 -10.40
N ASP A 543 16.93 1.12 -9.25
CA ASP A 543 16.94 0.25 -8.09
C ASP A 543 15.55 0.03 -7.52
N HIS A 544 14.74 1.09 -7.42
CA HIS A 544 13.36 0.97 -7.00
C HIS A 544 12.53 0.11 -7.98
N LEU A 545 12.76 0.25 -9.29
CA LEU A 545 12.08 -0.55 -10.30
C LEU A 545 12.45 -2.02 -10.20
N VAL A 546 13.72 -2.36 -9.99
CA VAL A 546 14.14 -3.75 -9.75
C VAL A 546 13.59 -4.28 -8.43
N ALA A 547 13.56 -3.49 -7.37
CA ALA A 547 13.04 -3.91 -6.07
C ALA A 547 11.53 -4.24 -6.12
N GLN A 548 10.73 -3.43 -6.84
CA GLN A 548 9.28 -3.60 -6.91
C GLN A 548 8.82 -4.49 -8.07
N ALA A 549 9.57 -4.51 -9.17
CA ALA A 549 9.24 -5.23 -10.39
C ALA A 549 10.33 -6.23 -10.81
N GLY A 550 11.06 -6.79 -9.85
CA GLY A 550 12.19 -7.71 -10.10
C GLY A 550 11.82 -9.02 -10.79
N ARG A 551 10.53 -9.33 -10.98
CA ARG A 551 10.08 -10.44 -11.85
C ARG A 551 9.87 -10.03 -13.31
N ALA A 552 9.99 -8.74 -13.62
CA ALA A 552 9.83 -8.21 -14.95
C ALA A 552 11.21 -7.95 -15.58
N PRO A 553 11.58 -8.63 -16.68
CA PRO A 553 12.89 -8.52 -17.31
C PRO A 553 13.29 -7.09 -17.68
N TRP A 554 12.30 -6.26 -18.05
CA TRP A 554 12.55 -4.87 -18.45
C TRP A 554 13.11 -4.00 -17.32
N SER A 555 12.87 -4.34 -16.04
CA SER A 555 13.37 -3.57 -14.88
C SER A 555 14.88 -3.73 -14.75
N TRP A 556 15.36 -4.98 -14.83
CA TRP A 556 16.77 -5.33 -14.87
C TRP A 556 17.47 -4.80 -16.12
N LEU A 557 16.83 -4.88 -17.29
CA LEU A 557 17.36 -4.28 -18.53
C LEU A 557 17.59 -2.77 -18.38
N LEU A 558 16.66 -2.05 -17.75
CA LEU A 558 16.78 -0.61 -17.57
C LEU A 558 17.94 -0.27 -16.64
N ARG A 559 18.10 -1.00 -15.53
CA ARG A 559 19.24 -0.82 -14.62
C ARG A 559 20.57 -1.23 -15.26
N ALA A 560 20.60 -2.30 -16.04
CA ALA A 560 21.79 -2.68 -16.80
C ALA A 560 22.22 -1.57 -17.75
N ARG A 561 21.29 -0.94 -18.48
CA ARG A 561 21.59 0.22 -19.35
C ARG A 561 22.16 1.40 -18.55
N GLN A 562 21.60 1.67 -17.37
CA GLN A 562 22.11 2.70 -16.47
C GLN A 562 23.54 2.39 -16.02
N ARG A 563 23.81 1.17 -15.55
CA ARG A 563 25.14 0.70 -15.12
C ARG A 563 26.17 0.74 -16.25
N VAL A 564 25.80 0.37 -17.47
CA VAL A 564 26.66 0.52 -18.65
C VAL A 564 27.05 1.99 -18.87
N ALA A 565 26.09 2.91 -18.72
CA ALA A 565 26.32 4.34 -18.92
C ALA A 565 27.20 4.97 -17.83
N VAL A 566 27.19 4.45 -16.59
CA VAL A 566 28.13 4.84 -15.52
C VAL A 566 29.40 3.97 -15.45
N ALA A 567 29.65 3.15 -16.48
CA ALA A 567 30.82 2.27 -16.63
C ALA A 567 30.95 1.12 -15.59
N GLU A 568 29.85 0.73 -14.96
CA GLU A 568 29.76 -0.43 -14.04
C GLU A 568 29.47 -1.74 -14.80
N TYR A 569 30.34 -2.10 -15.74
CA TYR A 569 30.07 -3.17 -16.72
C TYR A 569 29.83 -4.55 -16.10
N ARG A 570 30.48 -4.89 -14.97
CA ARG A 570 30.28 -6.19 -14.31
C ARG A 570 28.89 -6.29 -13.68
N MET A 571 28.47 -5.25 -12.96
CA MET A 571 27.15 -5.16 -12.35
C MET A 571 26.05 -5.08 -13.41
N ALA A 572 26.34 -4.48 -14.57
CA ALA A 572 25.43 -4.52 -15.72
C ALA A 572 25.27 -5.93 -16.29
N LEU A 573 26.35 -6.72 -16.36
CA LEU A 573 26.29 -8.11 -16.82
C LEU A 573 25.45 -8.97 -15.87
N GLU A 574 25.64 -8.82 -14.55
CA GLU A 574 24.83 -9.51 -13.55
C GLU A 574 23.34 -9.20 -13.70
N ASP A 575 22.97 -7.93 -13.92
CA ASP A 575 21.58 -7.54 -14.17
C ASP A 575 21.03 -8.15 -15.47
N LEU A 576 21.83 -8.21 -16.54
CA LEU A 576 21.43 -8.84 -17.80
C LEU A 576 21.26 -10.36 -17.67
N GLU A 577 22.10 -11.01 -16.85
CA GLU A 577 21.95 -12.43 -16.53
C GLU A 577 20.66 -12.68 -15.74
N GLN A 578 20.33 -11.83 -14.76
CA GLN A 578 19.04 -11.89 -14.07
C GLN A 578 17.84 -11.67 -15.01
N ALA A 579 17.94 -10.70 -15.94
CA ALA A 579 16.91 -10.49 -16.95
C ALA A 579 16.72 -11.74 -17.84
N MET A 580 17.82 -12.39 -18.22
CA MET A 580 17.83 -13.56 -19.10
C MET A 580 17.31 -14.82 -18.40
N GLU A 581 17.56 -14.99 -17.10
CA GLU A 581 16.98 -16.05 -16.28
C GLU A 581 15.45 -15.96 -16.20
N LEU A 582 14.91 -14.74 -16.18
CA LEU A 582 13.46 -14.50 -16.20
C LEU A 582 12.87 -14.70 -17.59
N GLU A 583 13.47 -14.06 -18.60
CA GLU A 583 13.05 -14.16 -19.99
C GLU A 583 14.23 -13.86 -20.93
N ALA A 584 14.69 -14.88 -21.65
CA ALA A 584 15.71 -14.75 -22.69
C ALA A 584 15.15 -14.18 -24.00
N SER A 585 14.52 -13.00 -23.94
CA SER A 585 13.97 -12.32 -25.12
C SER A 585 15.08 -11.82 -26.06
N PRO A 586 14.79 -11.57 -27.34
CA PRO A 586 15.78 -11.04 -28.29
C PRO A 586 16.43 -9.74 -27.81
N THR A 587 15.69 -8.89 -27.09
CA THR A 587 16.22 -7.66 -26.49
C THR A 587 17.28 -7.94 -25.43
N VAL A 588 17.00 -8.87 -24.51
CA VAL A 588 17.94 -9.25 -23.45
C VAL A 588 19.19 -9.88 -24.04
N LEU A 589 19.02 -10.83 -24.97
CA LEU A 589 20.12 -11.51 -25.65
C LEU A 589 21.01 -10.52 -26.41
N SER A 590 20.41 -9.58 -27.15
CA SER A 590 21.14 -8.57 -27.91
C SER A 590 21.96 -7.64 -27.01
N GLN A 591 21.38 -7.15 -25.91
CA GLN A 591 22.11 -6.27 -24.99
C GLN A 591 23.22 -7.01 -24.24
N THR A 592 22.98 -8.28 -23.86
CA THR A 592 24.01 -9.13 -23.25
C THR A 592 25.16 -9.40 -24.20
N ALA A 593 24.86 -9.79 -25.44
CA ALA A 593 25.86 -10.02 -26.48
C ALA A 593 26.67 -8.74 -26.78
N LEU A 594 26.01 -7.59 -26.88
CA LEU A 594 26.70 -6.32 -27.09
C LEU A 594 27.65 -5.98 -25.94
N LEU A 595 27.23 -6.17 -24.69
CA LEU A 595 28.07 -5.94 -23.52
C LEU A 595 29.30 -6.87 -23.51
N LEU A 596 29.09 -8.18 -23.69
CA LEU A 596 30.17 -9.18 -23.74
C LEU A 596 31.15 -8.95 -24.90
N ALA A 597 30.69 -8.40 -26.03
CA ALA A 597 31.56 -8.07 -27.16
C ALA A 597 32.36 -6.78 -26.95
N ALA A 598 31.68 -5.72 -26.47
CA ALA A 598 32.14 -4.35 -26.58
C ALA A 598 32.51 -3.68 -25.25
N ALA A 599 32.32 -4.31 -24.09
CA ALA A 599 32.75 -3.75 -22.80
C ALA A 599 34.23 -3.32 -22.81
N PRO A 600 34.58 -2.11 -22.34
CA PRO A 600 35.96 -1.70 -22.13
C PRO A 600 36.71 -2.63 -21.16
N ASP A 601 36.04 -3.04 -20.08
CA ASP A 601 36.55 -3.98 -19.10
C ASP A 601 36.82 -5.35 -19.77
N LYS A 602 38.06 -5.84 -19.66
CA LYS A 602 38.44 -7.14 -20.23
C LYS A 602 37.78 -8.31 -19.49
N SER A 603 37.49 -8.15 -18.20
CA SER A 603 36.96 -9.23 -17.35
C SER A 603 35.49 -9.55 -17.64
N VAL A 604 34.77 -8.61 -18.27
CA VAL A 604 33.38 -8.79 -18.71
C VAL A 604 33.32 -9.37 -20.12
N ARG A 605 34.41 -9.30 -20.90
CA ARG A 605 34.38 -9.67 -22.31
C ARG A 605 34.47 -11.18 -22.54
N ASP A 606 33.56 -11.67 -23.35
CA ASP A 606 33.49 -13.06 -23.81
C ASP A 606 33.01 -13.07 -25.27
N PRO A 607 33.94 -13.01 -26.25
CA PRO A 607 33.58 -12.94 -27.67
C PRO A 607 32.78 -14.15 -28.17
N ASP A 608 33.08 -15.35 -27.65
CA ASP A 608 32.45 -16.59 -28.10
C ASP A 608 31.00 -16.65 -27.60
N ARG A 609 30.78 -16.35 -26.31
CA ARG A 609 29.43 -16.24 -25.75
C ARG A 609 28.65 -15.07 -26.36
N ALA A 610 29.31 -13.95 -26.66
CA ALA A 610 28.68 -12.83 -27.36
C ALA A 610 28.16 -13.25 -28.75
N LEU A 611 28.93 -14.06 -29.49
CA LEU A 611 28.55 -14.52 -30.81
C LEU A 611 27.38 -15.51 -30.75
N GLU A 612 27.40 -16.41 -29.78
CA GLU A 612 26.30 -17.34 -29.53
C GLU A 612 24.99 -16.60 -29.22
N LEU A 613 25.00 -15.72 -28.22
CA LEU A 613 23.81 -14.98 -27.79
C LEU A 613 23.30 -14.02 -28.88
N GLY A 614 24.20 -13.32 -29.57
CA GLY A 614 23.85 -12.41 -30.64
C GLY A 614 23.18 -13.14 -31.81
N ARG A 615 23.73 -14.28 -32.24
CA ARG A 615 23.12 -15.09 -33.32
C ARG A 615 21.74 -15.60 -32.92
N LYS A 616 21.58 -16.09 -31.69
CA LYS A 616 20.28 -16.52 -31.18
C LYS A 616 19.24 -15.39 -31.22
N ALA A 617 19.60 -14.19 -30.78
CA ALA A 617 18.72 -13.02 -30.85
C ALA A 617 18.33 -12.67 -32.30
N ALA A 618 19.28 -12.75 -33.23
CA ALA A 618 19.06 -12.48 -34.64
C ALA A 618 18.18 -13.56 -35.30
N GLU A 619 18.34 -14.83 -34.94
CA GLU A 619 17.49 -15.92 -35.43
C GLU A 619 16.04 -15.77 -34.98
N GLU A 620 15.81 -15.46 -33.69
CA GLU A 620 14.47 -15.24 -33.14
C GLU A 620 13.75 -14.03 -33.77
N THR A 621 14.50 -13.02 -34.20
CA THR A 621 13.96 -11.83 -34.88
C THR A 621 13.87 -12.00 -36.41
N GLY A 622 14.16 -13.19 -36.94
CA GLY A 622 14.18 -13.42 -38.39
C GLY A 622 15.25 -12.62 -39.13
N TRP A 623 16.31 -12.21 -38.42
CA TRP A 623 17.41 -11.38 -38.90
C TRP A 623 16.99 -10.02 -39.43
N ASP A 624 15.92 -9.45 -38.86
CA ASP A 624 15.33 -8.18 -39.29
C ASP A 624 15.45 -7.04 -38.26
N ASP A 625 15.68 -7.38 -36.98
CA ASP A 625 15.82 -6.41 -35.90
C ASP A 625 17.21 -5.72 -35.91
N PRO A 626 17.29 -4.38 -36.02
CA PRO A 626 18.56 -3.66 -36.07
C PRO A 626 19.46 -3.89 -34.85
N MET A 627 18.88 -4.01 -33.65
CA MET A 627 19.62 -4.17 -32.40
C MET A 627 20.24 -5.56 -32.28
N ALA A 628 19.52 -6.61 -32.69
CA ALA A 628 20.08 -7.95 -32.78
C ALA A 628 21.22 -8.02 -33.82
N LEU A 629 21.05 -7.38 -34.97
CA LEU A 629 22.10 -7.32 -36.00
C LEU A 629 23.34 -6.53 -35.54
N GLU A 630 23.16 -5.47 -34.77
CA GLU A 630 24.24 -4.72 -34.13
C GLU A 630 25.04 -5.60 -33.16
N ALA A 631 24.34 -6.33 -32.29
CA ALA A 631 24.98 -7.22 -31.32
C ALA A 631 25.80 -8.32 -32.01
N VAL A 632 25.25 -8.92 -33.08
CA VAL A 632 25.98 -9.88 -33.93
C VAL A 632 27.21 -9.26 -34.55
N ALA A 633 27.10 -8.05 -35.11
CA ALA A 633 28.23 -7.36 -35.70
C ALA A 633 29.34 -7.09 -34.68
N ALA A 634 28.98 -6.59 -33.49
CA ALA A 634 29.92 -6.37 -32.40
C ALA A 634 30.62 -7.67 -31.97
N ALA A 635 29.88 -8.77 -31.87
CA ALA A 635 30.43 -10.08 -31.52
C ALA A 635 31.44 -10.59 -32.57
N TYR A 636 31.12 -10.53 -33.86
CA TYR A 636 32.06 -10.90 -34.92
C TYR A 636 33.34 -10.06 -34.88
N ALA A 637 33.22 -8.75 -34.64
CA ALA A 637 34.38 -7.88 -34.49
C ALA A 637 35.22 -8.27 -33.27
N ALA A 638 34.59 -8.65 -32.15
CA ALA A 638 35.29 -9.16 -30.97
C ALA A 638 36.04 -10.48 -31.23
N CYS A 639 35.49 -11.35 -32.10
CA CYS A 639 36.15 -12.56 -32.62
C CYS A 639 37.18 -12.29 -33.73
N LYS A 640 37.59 -11.02 -33.95
CA LYS A 640 38.54 -10.58 -34.98
C LYS A 640 38.08 -10.81 -36.43
N GLN A 641 36.77 -10.92 -36.66
CA GLN A 641 36.16 -11.04 -37.98
C GLN A 641 35.53 -9.72 -38.43
N CYS A 642 36.36 -8.66 -38.53
CA CYS A 642 35.89 -7.30 -38.78
C CYS A 642 35.21 -7.10 -40.16
N GLU A 643 35.58 -7.86 -41.19
CA GLU A 643 34.92 -7.81 -42.50
C GLU A 643 33.48 -8.34 -42.41
N THR A 644 33.28 -9.47 -41.73
CA THR A 644 31.95 -10.03 -41.46
C THR A 644 31.11 -9.09 -40.60
N ALA A 645 31.73 -8.48 -39.57
CA ALA A 645 31.08 -7.48 -38.73
C ALA A 645 30.61 -6.26 -39.54
N ALA A 646 31.42 -5.76 -40.48
CA ALA A 646 31.03 -4.66 -41.36
C ALA A 646 29.82 -5.02 -42.24
N GLY A 647 29.76 -6.26 -42.75
CA GLY A 647 28.61 -6.78 -43.50
C GLY A 647 27.30 -6.75 -42.69
N TRP A 648 27.33 -7.26 -41.46
CA TRP A 648 26.17 -7.24 -40.56
C TRP A 648 25.77 -5.82 -40.15
N THR A 649 26.74 -4.94 -39.93
CA THR A 649 26.48 -3.53 -39.61
C THR A 649 25.77 -2.82 -40.76
N MET A 650 26.16 -3.06 -42.02
CA MET A 650 25.44 -2.52 -43.18
C MET A 650 23.99 -3.00 -43.24
N LYS A 651 23.75 -4.28 -42.91
CA LYS A 651 22.38 -4.81 -42.82
C LYS A 651 21.59 -4.11 -41.71
N ALA A 652 22.17 -3.92 -40.52
CA ALA A 652 21.55 -3.18 -39.43
C ALA A 652 21.20 -1.73 -39.82
N ILE A 653 22.13 -1.02 -40.49
CA ILE A 653 21.91 0.35 -40.99
C ILE A 653 20.72 0.43 -41.95
N SER A 654 20.51 -0.59 -42.80
CA SER A 654 19.38 -0.61 -43.74
C SER A 654 18.02 -0.71 -43.06
N LYS A 655 17.99 -1.17 -41.80
CA LYS A 655 16.79 -1.39 -41.00
C LYS A 655 16.57 -0.30 -39.94
N ALA A 656 17.64 0.35 -39.49
CA ALA A 656 17.60 1.40 -38.47
C ALA A 656 17.12 2.77 -39.00
N LYS A 657 16.62 3.61 -38.08
CA LYS A 657 16.19 5.00 -38.33
C LYS A 657 16.75 5.93 -37.25
N GLY A 658 16.80 7.23 -37.53
CA GLY A 658 17.19 8.26 -36.56
C GLY A 658 18.57 8.02 -35.93
N ALA A 659 18.70 8.30 -34.63
CA ALA A 659 19.95 8.23 -33.88
C ALA A 659 20.64 6.85 -33.90
N ASP A 660 19.86 5.76 -33.96
CA ASP A 660 20.44 4.41 -34.03
C ASP A 660 21.17 4.20 -35.36
N ARG A 661 20.66 4.76 -36.47
CA ARG A 661 21.34 4.68 -37.77
C ARG A 661 22.67 5.42 -37.74
N ASP A 662 22.73 6.58 -37.10
CA ASP A 662 23.94 7.39 -37.00
C ASP A 662 25.00 6.67 -36.15
N ARG A 663 24.60 6.06 -35.01
CA ARG A 663 25.48 5.22 -34.19
C ARG A 663 26.07 4.06 -34.99
N LEU A 664 25.25 3.34 -35.74
CA LEU A 664 25.69 2.20 -36.55
C LEU A 664 26.64 2.60 -37.69
N GLN A 665 26.46 3.80 -38.27
CA GLN A 665 27.39 4.32 -39.27
C GLN A 665 28.77 4.58 -38.67
N GLU A 666 28.84 5.10 -37.44
CA GLU A 666 30.12 5.28 -36.75
C GLU A 666 30.76 3.93 -36.41
N MET A 667 29.96 2.96 -35.95
CA MET A 667 30.42 1.59 -35.71
C MET A 667 31.00 0.95 -36.98
N LEU A 668 30.37 1.16 -38.15
CA LEU A 668 30.86 0.68 -39.44
C LEU A 668 32.23 1.29 -39.81
N LYS A 669 32.47 2.58 -39.53
CA LYS A 669 33.77 3.21 -39.78
C LYS A 669 34.86 2.53 -38.94
N ILE A 670 34.57 2.22 -37.68
CA ILE A 670 35.52 1.54 -36.79
C ILE A 670 35.89 0.16 -37.35
N PHE A 671 34.90 -0.65 -37.76
CA PHE A 671 35.14 -1.99 -38.30
C PHE A 671 35.96 -1.98 -39.60
N LYS A 672 35.80 -0.97 -40.46
CA LYS A 672 36.63 -0.79 -41.67
C LYS A 672 38.11 -0.55 -41.38
N THR A 673 38.45 -0.10 -40.17
CA THR A 673 39.86 0.04 -39.74
C THR A 673 40.45 -1.23 -39.13
N GLY A 674 39.69 -2.35 -39.10
CA GLY A 674 40.12 -3.61 -38.48
C GLY A 674 40.11 -3.60 -36.95
N LYS A 675 39.41 -2.65 -36.32
CA LYS A 675 39.32 -2.52 -34.86
C LYS A 675 37.94 -2.96 -34.35
N PRO A 676 37.85 -3.55 -33.15
CA PRO A 676 36.57 -3.85 -32.51
C PRO A 676 35.92 -2.57 -31.92
N TYR A 677 34.60 -2.58 -31.83
CA TYR A 677 33.80 -1.53 -31.21
C TYR A 677 33.90 -1.62 -29.67
N ARG A 678 33.85 -0.46 -28.99
CA ARG A 678 33.89 -0.37 -27.53
C ARG A 678 32.81 0.59 -27.03
N LEU A 679 32.07 0.18 -26.02
CA LEU A 679 31.05 1.01 -25.37
C LEU A 679 31.69 2.21 -24.65
N GLY A 680 31.03 3.36 -24.66
CA GLY A 680 31.46 4.57 -23.96
C GLY A 680 32.61 5.36 -24.63
N ARG A 681 32.89 5.10 -25.92
CA ARG A 681 33.86 5.86 -26.73
C ARG A 681 33.21 6.65 -27.84
#